data_AF-G1SKF4-F1
#
_entry.id   AF-G1SKF4-F1
#
_cell.length_a   1.000
_cell.length_b   1.000
_cell.length_c   1.000
_cell.angle_alpha   90.00
_cell.angle_beta   90.00
_cell.angle_gamma   90.00
#
_symmetry.space_group_name_H-M   'P 1'
#
loop_
_entity.id
_entity.type
_entity.pdbx_description
1 polymer ?
#
loop_
_entity_poly.entity_id
_entity_poly.type
_entity_poly.pdbx_seq_one_letter_code
_entity_poly.pdbx_strand_id
1 'polypeptide(L)'
;MEALLEGMQNRRHGGGFLTSCEAELQELMKQIDIMVAHKKSEWEGQTHALETCLDIREQELKTLRGQLEMKHKEVGRLHQQMEEHEKIKQEMAMEYKQELTKLHEELGRLKRSYEKLQKKQIREFRGNAKNHKEDRSEIERLTGKVEEFRQKSLDWEKQRLIYQQQVSSLEAQRKALAEQSEIIQAQLANRKQKLESVELSSQSEIQHLSSRLERANDTICANELEIERLTMRVNDLIGTNMNILQEQQQKEDKLRESEKLLEALQEEKKELKASLQSQENLIREARLQKESLQARLKAADFQCTAEAPRLPAGSQVEKKEVCPGQGDLDSVLSQLDFTHTSEELLQAEVTRLEGSLESVSATCKQLSQELMEKYEELKKMEIHNNEYRAEIKKLKEQILQTEQSYSSALEGMKMEISQLTRELHQRDITIASAEILSQLESLKLENRRLSETVMKLELGLHEAKEISLADLQENYIDALNKLVSENQQLQKDLLDTKSQLEISTQMCKKKIDRTFKPTQSRTTEFKETEFKPTHSQRRPGEAKAEHYKAGLHPPRGQPADSPEPLARVLSPLTSPISPCSSTVSLPSYFLYQTHSLPSTLDMNEANFSDSVSESMNDQEEFLSSSSLPVSPLGSIATRFLEEEELRSHHILERLDAHIEELKRESEKTVRQFTTRV
;
A
#
# COMPACT_ATOMS: atom_id res chain seq x y z
N MET A 1 -51.27 -3.00 14.26
CA MET A 1 -51.82 -4.24 13.68
C MET A 1 -52.24 -5.25 14.76
N GLU A 2 -51.62 -5.25 15.95
CA GLU A 2 -51.96 -6.19 17.03
C GLU A 2 -53.43 -6.12 17.50
N ALA A 3 -54.03 -4.93 17.59
CA ALA A 3 -55.42 -4.74 18.01
C ALA A 3 -56.50 -5.40 17.11
N LEU A 4 -56.16 -5.82 15.89
CA LEU A 4 -57.09 -6.56 15.00
C LEU A 4 -57.01 -8.08 15.18
N LEU A 5 -55.89 -8.61 15.67
CA LEU A 5 -55.71 -10.04 15.93
C LEU A 5 -56.42 -10.46 17.23
N GLU A 6 -56.38 -9.59 18.25
CA GLU A 6 -57.03 -9.84 19.55
C GLU A 6 -58.56 -9.93 19.45
N GLY A 7 -59.17 -9.21 18.50
CA GLY A 7 -60.61 -9.26 18.22
C GLY A 7 -61.09 -10.60 17.64
N MET A 8 -60.24 -11.35 16.95
CA MET A 8 -60.60 -12.64 16.33
C MET A 8 -60.55 -13.81 17.32
N GLN A 9 -59.70 -13.73 18.35
CA GLN A 9 -59.51 -14.82 19.31
C GLN A 9 -60.72 -14.97 20.27
N ASN A 10 -61.43 -13.87 20.54
CA ASN A 10 -62.59 -13.82 21.43
C ASN A 10 -63.92 -14.35 20.82
N ARG A 11 -63.95 -14.79 19.56
CA ARG A 11 -65.17 -15.37 18.92
C ARG A 11 -65.22 -16.90 18.87
N ARG A 12 -64.22 -17.62 19.37
CA ARG A 12 -64.15 -19.10 19.31
C ARG A 12 -64.91 -19.87 20.42
N HIS A 13 -65.90 -19.26 21.06
CA HIS A 13 -66.76 -19.93 22.05
C HIS A 13 -68.24 -19.78 21.69
N GLY A 14 -68.78 -20.77 20.98
CA GLY A 14 -70.18 -20.84 20.57
C GLY A 14 -70.38 -21.88 19.47
N GLY A 15 -70.71 -23.11 19.85
CA GLY A 15 -70.99 -24.18 18.89
C GLY A 15 -72.33 -23.96 18.19
N GLY A 16 -72.31 -23.82 16.86
CA GLY A 16 -73.49 -23.74 16.01
C GLY A 16 -73.15 -24.29 14.63
N PHE A 17 -74.06 -25.10 14.07
CA PHE A 17 -73.89 -25.65 12.72
C PHE A 17 -74.00 -24.53 11.68
N LEU A 18 -72.88 -24.18 11.05
CA LEU A 18 -72.86 -23.23 9.93
C LEU A 18 -73.67 -23.81 8.76
N THR A 19 -74.61 -23.03 8.23
CA THR A 19 -75.31 -23.40 6.98
C THR A 19 -74.34 -23.30 5.79
N SER A 20 -74.52 -24.09 4.71
CA SER A 20 -73.48 -24.17 3.66
C SER A 20 -73.15 -22.80 3.04
N CYS A 21 -74.15 -21.94 2.86
CA CYS A 21 -73.99 -20.57 2.38
C CYS A 21 -73.04 -19.72 3.24
N GLU A 22 -72.98 -19.96 4.56
CA GLU A 22 -72.08 -19.24 5.47
C GLU A 22 -70.63 -19.75 5.32
N ALA A 23 -70.44 -21.06 5.13
CA ALA A 23 -69.13 -21.64 4.84
C ALA A 23 -68.59 -21.23 3.46
N GLU A 24 -69.45 -21.19 2.44
CA GLU A 24 -69.13 -20.70 1.10
C GLU A 24 -68.70 -19.22 1.11
N LEU A 25 -69.40 -18.38 1.89
CA LEU A 25 -69.03 -16.97 2.06
C LEU A 25 -67.69 -16.81 2.81
N GLN A 26 -67.44 -17.61 3.84
CA GLN A 26 -66.16 -17.60 4.58
C GLN A 26 -64.98 -18.03 3.69
N GLU A 27 -65.16 -19.02 2.82
CA GLU A 27 -64.11 -19.44 1.88
C GLU A 27 -63.88 -18.39 0.77
N LEU A 28 -64.93 -17.73 0.28
CA LEU A 28 -64.79 -16.60 -0.65
C LEU A 28 -64.04 -15.41 -0.02
N MET A 29 -64.35 -15.06 1.24
CA MET A 29 -63.60 -14.03 1.98
C MET A 29 -62.13 -14.41 2.11
N LYS A 30 -61.83 -15.65 2.49
CA LYS A 30 -60.46 -16.18 2.58
C LYS A 30 -59.72 -16.14 1.23
N GLN A 31 -60.40 -16.43 0.12
CA GLN A 31 -59.80 -16.29 -1.22
C GLN A 31 -59.52 -14.83 -1.58
N ILE A 32 -60.41 -13.90 -1.23
CA ILE A 32 -60.19 -12.46 -1.39
C ILE A 32 -59.00 -12.00 -0.52
N ASP A 33 -58.91 -12.42 0.74
CA ASP A 33 -57.81 -12.07 1.64
C ASP A 33 -56.46 -12.58 1.10
N ILE A 34 -56.41 -13.82 0.59
CA ILE A 34 -55.22 -14.38 -0.07
C ILE A 34 -54.86 -13.59 -1.34
N MET A 35 -55.85 -13.25 -2.18
CA MET A 35 -55.62 -12.46 -3.41
C MET A 35 -55.13 -11.05 -3.09
N VAL A 36 -55.71 -10.38 -2.09
CA VAL A 36 -55.30 -9.05 -1.64
C VAL A 36 -53.91 -9.09 -1.01
N ALA A 37 -53.60 -10.10 -0.21
CA ALA A 37 -52.26 -10.31 0.34
C ALA A 37 -51.22 -10.55 -0.77
N HIS A 38 -51.53 -11.38 -1.76
CA HIS A 38 -50.68 -11.60 -2.93
C HIS A 38 -50.45 -10.31 -3.72
N LYS A 39 -51.52 -9.57 -4.08
CA LYS A 39 -51.40 -8.32 -4.84
C LYS A 39 -50.68 -7.22 -4.05
N LYS A 40 -50.88 -7.16 -2.74
CA LYS A 40 -50.12 -6.28 -1.85
C LYS A 40 -48.63 -6.65 -1.87
N SER A 41 -48.28 -7.92 -1.71
CA SER A 41 -46.88 -8.38 -1.75
C SER A 41 -46.23 -8.14 -3.12
N GLU A 42 -46.98 -8.30 -4.21
CA GLU A 42 -46.53 -7.99 -5.58
C GLU A 42 -46.23 -6.50 -5.77
N TRP A 43 -47.11 -5.60 -5.29
CA TRP A 43 -46.89 -4.16 -5.33
C TRP A 43 -45.79 -3.70 -4.38
N GLU A 44 -45.68 -4.30 -3.20
CA GLU A 44 -44.57 -4.06 -2.28
C GLU A 44 -43.25 -4.46 -2.96
N GLY A 45 -43.15 -5.66 -3.55
CA GLY A 45 -41.97 -6.10 -4.30
C GLY A 45 -41.60 -5.18 -5.47
N GLN A 46 -42.59 -4.74 -6.26
CA GLN A 46 -42.39 -3.77 -7.34
C GLN A 46 -41.91 -2.40 -6.81
N THR A 47 -42.44 -1.94 -5.68
CA THR A 47 -42.05 -0.67 -5.06
C THR A 47 -40.60 -0.73 -4.55
N HIS A 48 -40.24 -1.75 -3.78
CA HIS A 48 -38.85 -1.94 -3.31
C HIS A 48 -37.86 -2.09 -4.47
N ALA A 49 -38.25 -2.75 -5.57
CA ALA A 49 -37.41 -2.85 -6.76
C ALA A 49 -37.18 -1.48 -7.43
N LEU A 50 -38.23 -0.65 -7.53
CA LEU A 50 -38.13 0.71 -8.08
C LEU A 50 -37.33 1.65 -7.18
N GLU A 51 -37.51 1.57 -5.86
CA GLU A 51 -36.72 2.29 -4.86
C GLU A 51 -35.23 1.93 -4.97
N THR A 52 -34.91 0.63 -4.99
CA THR A 52 -33.52 0.16 -5.19
C THR A 52 -32.93 0.65 -6.52
N CYS A 53 -33.71 0.66 -7.60
CA CYS A 53 -33.28 1.21 -8.89
C CYS A 53 -33.02 2.72 -8.81
N LEU A 54 -33.85 3.47 -8.07
CA LEU A 54 -33.70 4.91 -7.89
C LEU A 54 -32.45 5.23 -7.07
N ASP A 55 -32.20 4.53 -5.97
CA ASP A 55 -31.02 4.71 -5.12
C ASP A 55 -29.72 4.48 -5.91
N ILE A 56 -29.67 3.44 -6.74
CA ILE A 56 -28.53 3.17 -7.63
C ILE A 56 -28.33 4.34 -8.60
N ARG A 57 -29.40 4.86 -9.23
CA ARG A 57 -29.32 6.01 -10.15
C ARG A 57 -28.92 7.30 -9.45
N GLU A 58 -29.38 7.55 -8.22
CA GLU A 58 -28.96 8.72 -7.45
C GLU A 58 -27.47 8.65 -7.10
N GLN A 59 -26.96 7.48 -6.71
CA GLN A 59 -25.55 7.27 -6.42
C GLN A 59 -24.66 7.37 -7.68
N GLU A 60 -25.13 6.86 -8.84
CA GLU A 60 -24.50 7.10 -10.15
C GLU A 60 -24.42 8.62 -10.45
N LEU A 61 -25.54 9.33 -10.34
CA LEU A 61 -25.61 10.77 -10.59
C LEU A 61 -24.71 11.58 -9.65
N LYS A 62 -24.66 11.21 -8.36
CA LYS A 62 -23.75 11.82 -7.37
C LYS A 62 -22.29 11.60 -7.75
N THR A 63 -21.94 10.41 -8.21
CA THR A 63 -20.59 10.07 -8.68
C THR A 63 -20.22 10.87 -9.94
N LEU A 64 -21.10 10.93 -10.93
CA LEU A 64 -20.90 11.70 -12.16
C LEU A 64 -20.80 13.20 -11.91
N ARG A 65 -21.61 13.76 -10.99
CA ARG A 65 -21.49 15.16 -10.56
C ARG A 65 -20.13 15.45 -9.93
N GLY A 66 -19.63 14.57 -9.06
CA GLY A 66 -18.29 14.69 -8.47
C GLY A 66 -17.17 14.65 -9.51
N GLN A 67 -17.25 13.73 -10.47
CA GLN A 67 -16.30 13.68 -11.60
C GLN A 67 -16.34 14.94 -12.46
N LEU A 68 -17.55 15.45 -12.76
CA LEU A 68 -17.75 16.66 -13.52
C LEU A 68 -17.17 17.89 -12.80
N GLU A 69 -17.35 18.01 -11.49
CA GLU A 69 -16.78 19.10 -10.69
C GLU A 69 -15.24 19.05 -10.66
N MET A 70 -14.66 17.85 -10.54
CA MET A 70 -13.20 17.66 -10.66
C MET A 70 -12.68 18.05 -12.04
N LYS A 71 -13.40 17.72 -13.12
CA LYS A 71 -13.07 18.16 -14.48
C LYS A 71 -13.17 19.68 -14.64
N HIS A 72 -14.18 20.34 -14.06
CA HIS A 72 -14.24 21.81 -14.07
C HIS A 72 -13.05 22.45 -13.34
N LYS A 73 -12.62 21.89 -12.20
CA LYS A 73 -11.42 22.36 -11.47
C LYS A 73 -10.13 22.16 -12.27
N GLU A 74 -9.99 21.02 -12.95
CA GLU A 74 -8.87 20.74 -13.85
C GLU A 74 -8.83 21.73 -15.03
N VAL A 75 -9.95 21.89 -15.72
CA VAL A 75 -10.12 22.85 -16.82
C VAL A 75 -9.83 24.28 -16.36
N GLY A 76 -10.27 24.68 -15.16
CA GLY A 76 -9.97 26.00 -14.59
C GLY A 76 -8.47 26.25 -14.39
N ARG A 77 -7.72 25.28 -13.85
CA ARG A 77 -6.26 25.38 -13.73
C ARG A 77 -5.57 25.47 -15.09
N LEU A 78 -6.01 24.68 -16.07
CA LEU A 78 -5.43 24.69 -17.42
C LEU A 78 -5.65 26.03 -18.12
N HIS A 79 -6.83 26.66 -17.95
CA HIS A 79 -7.08 28.01 -18.45
C HIS A 79 -6.15 29.04 -17.79
N GLN A 80 -6.00 29.00 -16.46
CA GLN A 80 -5.09 29.90 -15.74
C GLN A 80 -3.63 29.75 -16.19
N GLN A 81 -3.16 28.51 -16.41
CA GLN A 81 -1.83 28.24 -16.95
C GLN A 81 -1.67 28.77 -18.38
N MET A 82 -2.69 28.62 -19.22
CA MET A 82 -2.69 29.14 -20.59
C MET A 82 -2.63 30.68 -20.61
N GLU A 83 -3.40 31.34 -19.76
CA GLU A 83 -3.43 32.79 -19.60
C GLU A 83 -2.08 33.35 -19.13
N GLU A 84 -1.47 32.74 -18.11
CA GLU A 84 -0.14 33.17 -17.64
C GLU A 84 0.95 32.91 -18.70
N HIS A 85 0.91 31.77 -19.41
CA HIS A 85 1.83 31.52 -20.52
C HIS A 85 1.67 32.52 -21.67
N GLU A 86 0.44 32.96 -21.97
CA GLU A 86 0.18 33.96 -23.00
C GLU A 86 0.65 35.34 -22.55
N LYS A 87 0.43 35.70 -21.28
CA LYS A 87 0.97 36.92 -20.67
C LYS A 87 2.51 36.97 -20.71
N ILE A 88 3.19 35.89 -20.32
CA ILE A 88 4.66 35.79 -20.38
C ILE A 88 5.16 35.94 -21.83
N LYS A 89 4.49 35.36 -22.82
CA LYS A 89 4.83 35.57 -24.24
C LYS A 89 4.67 37.02 -24.67
N GLN A 90 3.60 37.69 -24.23
CA GLN A 90 3.36 39.11 -24.54
C GLN A 90 4.41 40.01 -23.89
N GLU A 91 4.81 39.72 -22.65
CA GLU A 91 5.90 40.41 -21.95
C GLU A 91 7.23 40.22 -22.69
N MET A 92 7.65 38.99 -23.00
CA MET A 92 8.86 38.73 -23.81
C MET A 92 8.80 39.43 -25.18
N ALA A 93 7.64 39.41 -25.86
CA ALA A 93 7.47 40.09 -27.15
C ALA A 93 7.61 41.63 -27.02
N MET A 94 7.16 42.21 -25.90
CA MET A 94 7.39 43.62 -25.60
C MET A 94 8.86 43.92 -25.29
N GLU A 95 9.56 43.05 -24.57
CA GLU A 95 11.00 43.17 -24.30
C GLU A 95 11.82 43.13 -25.59
N TYR A 96 11.63 42.12 -26.45
CA TYR A 96 12.30 42.05 -27.75
C TYR A 96 11.99 43.26 -28.64
N LYS A 97 10.75 43.77 -28.61
CA LYS A 97 10.39 44.99 -29.32
C LYS A 97 11.13 46.22 -28.78
N GLN A 98 11.32 46.33 -27.46
CA GLN A 98 12.12 47.39 -26.85
C GLN A 98 13.61 47.28 -27.23
N GLU A 99 14.19 46.08 -27.19
CA GLU A 99 15.57 45.84 -27.62
C GLU A 99 15.78 46.21 -29.09
N LEU A 100 14.87 45.81 -29.99
CA LEU A 100 14.90 46.20 -31.39
C LEU A 100 14.85 47.73 -31.57
N THR A 101 14.04 48.45 -30.78
CA THR A 101 14.04 49.93 -30.83
C THR A 101 15.35 50.54 -30.35
N LYS A 102 15.95 50.02 -29.27
CA LYS A 102 17.27 50.46 -28.76
C LYS A 102 18.37 50.23 -29.81
N LEU A 103 18.42 49.05 -30.41
CA LEU A 103 19.38 48.72 -31.47
C LEU A 103 19.17 49.59 -32.72
N HIS A 104 17.92 49.91 -33.08
CA HIS A 104 17.62 50.82 -34.19
C HIS A 104 18.11 52.24 -33.91
N GLU A 105 17.92 52.75 -32.69
CA GLU A 105 18.48 54.04 -32.26
C GLU A 105 20.01 54.04 -32.26
N GLU A 106 20.64 52.96 -31.82
CA GLU A 106 22.10 52.79 -31.80
C GLU A 106 22.68 52.74 -33.20
N LEU A 107 22.07 51.98 -34.11
CA LEU A 107 22.42 51.97 -35.52
C LEU A 107 22.22 53.37 -36.13
N GLY A 108 21.17 54.10 -35.73
CA GLY A 108 20.96 55.51 -36.07
C GLY A 108 22.03 56.46 -35.49
N ARG A 109 22.54 56.21 -34.27
CA ARG A 109 23.68 56.95 -33.67
C ARG A 109 24.98 56.62 -34.40
N LEU A 110 25.25 55.35 -34.66
CA LEU A 110 26.45 54.82 -35.32
C LEU A 110 26.54 55.27 -36.78
N LYS A 111 25.42 55.27 -37.52
CA LYS A 111 25.38 55.82 -38.88
C LYS A 111 25.77 57.30 -38.89
N ARG A 112 25.21 58.10 -37.97
CA ARG A 112 25.55 59.53 -37.82
C ARG A 112 26.99 59.75 -37.37
N SER A 113 27.56 58.88 -36.52
CA SER A 113 28.98 58.99 -36.11
C SER A 113 29.92 58.56 -37.23
N TYR A 114 29.57 57.52 -38.00
CA TYR A 114 30.31 57.09 -39.18
C TYR A 114 30.30 58.18 -40.27
N GLU A 115 29.14 58.79 -40.58
CA GLU A 115 29.07 59.92 -41.50
C GLU A 115 29.92 61.12 -41.04
N LYS A 116 29.99 61.39 -39.73
CA LYS A 116 30.89 62.40 -39.15
C LYS A 116 32.35 61.99 -39.28
N LEU A 117 32.68 60.74 -38.98
CA LEU A 117 34.06 60.21 -39.05
C LEU A 117 34.55 60.15 -40.49
N GLN A 118 33.74 59.75 -41.45
CA GLN A 118 34.06 59.79 -42.88
C GLN A 118 34.35 61.24 -43.33
N LYS A 119 33.50 62.20 -42.95
CA LYS A 119 33.74 63.63 -43.17
C LYS A 119 35.00 64.14 -42.47
N LYS A 120 35.38 63.56 -41.31
CA LYS A 120 36.61 63.88 -40.57
C LYS A 120 37.84 63.24 -41.23
N GLN A 121 37.78 61.99 -41.65
CA GLN A 121 38.84 61.25 -42.35
C GLN A 121 39.18 61.93 -43.69
N ILE A 122 38.18 62.39 -44.45
CA ILE A 122 38.39 63.20 -45.67
C ILE A 122 39.10 64.54 -45.37
N ARG A 123 38.97 65.06 -44.14
CA ARG A 123 39.72 66.25 -43.66
C ARG A 123 41.10 65.90 -43.07
N GLU A 124 41.25 64.73 -42.43
CA GLU A 124 42.46 64.30 -41.73
C GLU A 124 43.50 63.64 -42.64
N PHE A 125 43.06 62.96 -43.71
CA PHE A 125 43.96 62.55 -44.82
C PHE A 125 44.59 63.74 -45.54
N ARG A 126 43.99 64.93 -45.39
CA ARG A 126 44.53 66.22 -45.84
C ARG A 126 45.35 66.95 -44.74
N GLY A 127 45.52 66.33 -43.57
CA GLY A 127 46.00 66.98 -42.34
C GLY A 127 47.26 66.38 -41.71
N ASN A 128 47.17 65.21 -41.07
CA ASN A 128 48.11 64.83 -40.00
C ASN A 128 48.80 63.46 -40.19
N ALA A 129 50.14 63.46 -40.15
CA ALA A 129 50.99 62.27 -40.33
C ALA A 129 51.99 62.04 -39.16
N LYS A 130 51.67 62.50 -37.94
CA LYS A 130 52.56 62.45 -36.76
C LYS A 130 51.75 62.11 -35.51
N ASN A 131 51.81 60.85 -35.06
CA ASN A 131 51.46 60.38 -33.69
C ASN A 131 51.69 58.86 -33.46
N HIS A 132 52.00 58.07 -34.49
CA HIS A 132 52.07 56.58 -34.49
C HIS A 132 52.91 55.84 -33.41
N LYS A 133 53.65 56.51 -32.54
CA LYS A 133 54.64 55.85 -31.66
C LYS A 133 54.09 55.42 -30.30
N GLU A 134 53.19 56.22 -29.71
CA GLU A 134 52.55 55.91 -28.42
C GLU A 134 51.45 54.86 -28.57
N ASP A 135 50.68 54.94 -29.68
CA ASP A 135 49.69 53.93 -30.08
C ASP A 135 50.29 52.52 -30.10
N ARG A 136 51.53 52.37 -30.57
CA ARG A 136 52.18 51.06 -30.72
C ARG A 136 52.42 50.35 -29.39
N SER A 137 52.89 51.08 -28.37
CA SER A 137 53.13 50.53 -27.03
C SER A 137 51.85 50.20 -26.28
N GLU A 138 50.79 51.00 -26.47
CA GLU A 138 49.48 50.73 -25.85
C GLU A 138 48.78 49.54 -26.51
N ILE A 139 48.91 49.38 -27.84
CA ILE A 139 48.47 48.17 -28.55
C ILE A 139 49.17 46.92 -27.99
N GLU A 140 50.51 46.94 -27.87
CA GLU A 140 51.28 45.79 -27.38
C GLU A 140 50.89 45.39 -25.94
N ARG A 141 50.62 46.38 -25.07
CA ARG A 141 50.11 46.18 -23.71
C ARG A 141 48.69 45.61 -23.68
N LEU A 142 47.81 46.06 -24.57
CA LEU A 142 46.43 45.56 -24.68
C LEU A 142 46.38 44.15 -25.27
N THR A 143 47.21 43.86 -26.28
CA THR A 143 47.42 42.53 -26.86
C THR A 143 47.76 41.51 -25.76
N GLY A 144 48.83 41.73 -24.98
CA GLY A 144 49.19 40.80 -23.89
C GLY A 144 48.06 40.53 -22.88
N LYS A 145 47.22 41.54 -22.58
CA LYS A 145 46.05 41.36 -21.70
C LYS A 145 44.90 40.59 -22.37
N VAL A 146 44.76 40.67 -23.69
CA VAL A 146 43.83 39.82 -24.47
C VAL A 146 44.32 38.37 -24.45
N GLU A 147 45.62 38.11 -24.62
CA GLU A 147 46.17 36.75 -24.48
C GLU A 147 45.96 36.15 -23.08
N GLU A 148 46.12 36.93 -22.00
CA GLU A 148 45.78 36.47 -20.64
C GLU A 148 44.32 36.05 -20.50
N PHE A 149 43.38 36.85 -21.03
CA PHE A 149 41.96 36.50 -20.99
C PHE A 149 41.66 35.29 -21.87
N ARG A 150 42.34 35.14 -23.02
CA ARG A 150 42.24 33.96 -23.89
C ARG A 150 42.68 32.69 -23.14
N GLN A 151 43.77 32.76 -22.37
CA GLN A 151 44.24 31.64 -21.57
C GLN A 151 43.26 31.29 -20.45
N LYS A 152 42.76 32.29 -19.69
CA LYS A 152 41.72 32.09 -18.66
C LYS A 152 40.46 31.46 -19.24
N SER A 153 40.03 31.88 -20.44
CA SER A 153 38.88 31.28 -21.14
C SER A 153 39.10 29.81 -21.48
N LEU A 154 40.33 29.40 -21.86
CA LEU A 154 40.66 28.00 -22.13
C LEU A 154 40.68 27.16 -20.84
N ASP A 155 41.08 27.73 -19.72
CA ASP A 155 41.12 27.01 -18.44
C ASP A 155 39.70 26.88 -17.83
N TRP A 156 38.83 27.86 -18.01
CA TRP A 156 37.39 27.71 -17.73
C TRP A 156 36.71 26.68 -18.64
N GLU A 157 37.08 26.64 -19.92
CA GLU A 157 36.57 25.64 -20.87
C GLU A 157 36.94 24.21 -20.45
N LYS A 158 38.19 23.97 -20.01
CA LYS A 158 38.61 22.68 -19.45
C LYS A 158 37.80 22.31 -18.20
N GLN A 159 37.60 23.25 -17.28
CA GLN A 159 36.79 23.02 -16.07
C GLN A 159 35.33 22.67 -16.43
N ARG A 160 34.72 23.41 -17.37
CA ARG A 160 33.39 23.11 -17.90
C ARG A 160 33.30 21.68 -18.44
N LEU A 161 34.28 21.26 -19.23
CA LEU A 161 34.32 19.92 -19.82
C LEU A 161 34.43 18.81 -18.75
N ILE A 162 35.24 19.03 -17.70
CA ILE A 162 35.36 18.10 -16.56
C ILE A 162 34.02 17.97 -15.83
N TYR A 163 33.37 19.09 -15.50
CA TYR A 163 32.05 19.06 -14.85
C TYR A 163 30.98 18.43 -15.75
N GLN A 164 30.99 18.70 -17.05
CA GLN A 164 30.08 18.07 -18.01
C GLN A 164 30.26 16.54 -18.02
N GLN A 165 31.50 16.05 -18.03
CA GLN A 165 31.78 14.61 -17.98
C GLN A 165 31.34 13.98 -16.64
N GLN A 166 31.50 14.69 -15.51
CA GLN A 166 30.99 14.24 -14.21
C GLN A 166 29.46 14.14 -14.21
N VAL A 167 28.75 15.16 -14.75
CA VAL A 167 27.29 15.15 -14.86
C VAL A 167 26.82 13.99 -15.76
N SER A 168 27.44 13.79 -16.93
CA SER A 168 27.09 12.66 -17.81
C SER A 168 27.33 11.29 -17.16
N SER A 169 28.37 11.14 -16.34
CA SER A 169 28.62 9.92 -15.56
C SER A 169 27.54 9.68 -14.50
N LEU A 170 27.15 10.73 -13.75
CA LEU A 170 26.08 10.66 -12.75
C LEU A 170 24.71 10.41 -13.39
N GLU A 171 24.43 10.98 -14.57
CA GLU A 171 23.21 10.72 -15.33
C GLU A 171 23.15 9.27 -15.84
N ALA A 172 24.28 8.71 -16.30
CA ALA A 172 24.38 7.31 -16.69
C ALA A 172 24.13 6.37 -15.49
N GLN A 173 24.73 6.66 -14.33
CA GLN A 173 24.46 5.93 -13.09
C GLN A 173 22.98 6.03 -12.68
N ARG A 174 22.37 7.23 -12.73
CA ARG A 174 20.94 7.43 -12.41
C ARG A 174 20.03 6.61 -13.33
N LYS A 175 20.36 6.51 -14.63
CA LYS A 175 19.62 5.68 -15.59
C LYS A 175 19.73 4.19 -15.26
N ALA A 176 20.94 3.69 -15.03
CA ALA A 176 21.16 2.29 -14.66
C ALA A 176 20.42 1.90 -13.36
N LEU A 177 20.38 2.79 -12.35
CA LEU A 177 19.59 2.57 -11.13
C LEU A 177 18.07 2.60 -11.40
N ALA A 178 17.59 3.44 -12.31
CA ALA A 178 16.18 3.47 -12.70
C ALA A 178 15.78 2.17 -13.42
N GLU A 179 16.58 1.72 -14.39
CA GLU A 179 16.40 0.45 -15.12
C GLU A 179 16.39 -0.76 -14.15
N GLN A 180 17.30 -0.79 -13.17
CA GLN A 180 17.27 -1.82 -12.11
C GLN A 180 15.98 -1.75 -11.25
N SER A 181 15.50 -0.55 -10.92
CA SER A 181 14.25 -0.38 -10.18
C SER A 181 13.03 -0.87 -10.96
N GLU A 182 12.97 -0.58 -12.27
CA GLU A 182 11.91 -1.07 -13.17
C GLU A 182 11.92 -2.60 -13.27
N ILE A 183 13.10 -3.23 -13.40
CA ILE A 183 13.24 -4.70 -13.41
C ILE A 183 12.74 -5.31 -12.09
N ILE A 184 13.09 -4.72 -10.94
CA ILE A 184 12.62 -5.19 -9.62
C ILE A 184 11.09 -5.05 -9.51
N GLN A 185 10.52 -3.92 -9.94
CA GLN A 185 9.07 -3.72 -9.94
C GLN A 185 8.34 -4.72 -10.85
N ALA A 186 8.86 -4.98 -12.06
CA ALA A 186 8.30 -5.99 -12.97
C ALA A 186 8.35 -7.40 -12.36
N GLN A 187 9.45 -7.77 -11.71
CA GLN A 187 9.55 -9.05 -10.99
C GLN A 187 8.56 -9.16 -9.82
N LEU A 188 8.37 -8.07 -9.05
CA LEU A 188 7.40 -8.04 -7.95
C LEU A 188 5.96 -8.14 -8.46
N ALA A 189 5.62 -7.46 -9.56
CA ALA A 189 4.32 -7.57 -10.22
C ALA A 189 4.06 -9.00 -10.71
N ASN A 190 5.04 -9.66 -11.34
CA ASN A 190 4.90 -11.05 -11.77
C ASN A 190 4.76 -12.03 -10.60
N ARG A 191 5.50 -11.84 -9.50
CA ARG A 191 5.33 -12.63 -8.26
C ARG A 191 3.94 -12.44 -7.66
N LYS A 192 3.44 -11.21 -7.61
CA LYS A 192 2.09 -10.89 -7.12
C LYS A 192 1.01 -11.58 -7.95
N GLN A 193 1.07 -11.46 -9.28
CA GLN A 193 0.10 -12.13 -10.18
C GLN A 193 0.11 -13.66 -10.01
N LYS A 194 1.29 -14.28 -9.86
CA LYS A 194 1.41 -15.71 -9.58
C LYS A 194 0.77 -16.08 -8.24
N LEU A 195 1.03 -15.30 -7.19
CA LEU A 195 0.42 -15.52 -5.88
C LEU A 195 -1.11 -15.43 -5.93
N GLU A 196 -1.66 -14.38 -6.56
CA GLU A 196 -3.11 -14.22 -6.76
C GLU A 196 -3.72 -15.40 -7.53
N SER A 197 -3.02 -15.94 -8.54
CA SER A 197 -3.50 -17.11 -9.29
C SER A 197 -3.53 -18.41 -8.45
N VAL A 198 -2.53 -18.61 -7.59
CA VAL A 198 -2.47 -19.76 -6.68
C VAL A 198 -3.51 -19.62 -5.56
N GLU A 199 -3.68 -18.41 -5.03
CA GLU A 199 -4.69 -18.10 -4.03
C GLU A 199 -6.11 -18.40 -4.56
N LEU A 200 -6.48 -17.89 -5.74
CA LEU A 200 -7.76 -18.20 -6.38
C LEU A 200 -7.96 -19.70 -6.62
N SER A 201 -6.92 -20.41 -7.08
CA SER A 201 -6.97 -21.88 -7.25
C SER A 201 -7.27 -22.58 -5.93
N SER A 202 -6.52 -22.28 -4.86
CA SER A 202 -6.73 -22.86 -3.53
C SER A 202 -8.08 -22.50 -2.91
N GLN A 203 -8.57 -21.27 -3.10
CA GLN A 203 -9.91 -20.88 -2.67
C GLN A 203 -10.99 -21.72 -3.36
N SER A 204 -10.84 -21.98 -4.67
CA SER A 204 -11.78 -22.82 -5.42
C SER A 204 -11.74 -24.30 -4.97
N GLU A 205 -10.55 -24.82 -4.64
CA GLU A 205 -10.39 -26.18 -4.09
C GLU A 205 -11.03 -26.30 -2.71
N ILE A 206 -10.80 -25.33 -1.82
CA ILE A 206 -11.43 -25.27 -0.49
C ILE A 206 -12.96 -25.23 -0.64
N GLN A 207 -13.51 -24.38 -1.51
CA GLN A 207 -14.97 -24.33 -1.75
C GLN A 207 -15.52 -25.66 -2.27
N HIS A 208 -14.83 -26.33 -3.19
CA HIS A 208 -15.23 -27.65 -3.69
C HIS A 208 -15.18 -28.73 -2.59
N LEU A 209 -14.17 -28.72 -1.73
CA LEU A 209 -14.08 -29.62 -0.57
C LEU A 209 -15.17 -29.33 0.47
N SER A 210 -15.46 -28.06 0.77
CA SER A 210 -16.57 -27.65 1.63
C SER A 210 -17.93 -28.14 1.09
N SER A 211 -18.21 -27.96 -0.21
CA SER A 211 -19.44 -28.47 -0.83
C SER A 211 -19.52 -30.00 -0.89
N ARG A 212 -18.38 -30.71 -0.95
CA ARG A 212 -18.35 -32.17 -0.77
C ARG A 212 -18.66 -32.58 0.67
N LEU A 213 -18.12 -31.86 1.65
CA LEU A 213 -18.34 -32.11 3.07
C LEU A 213 -19.80 -31.86 3.46
N GLU A 214 -20.38 -30.74 3.00
CA GLU A 214 -21.79 -30.38 3.21
C GLU A 214 -22.74 -31.49 2.71
N ARG A 215 -22.59 -31.92 1.45
CA ARG A 215 -23.39 -33.03 0.89
C ARG A 215 -23.20 -34.37 1.63
N ALA A 216 -21.99 -34.65 2.12
CA ALA A 216 -21.75 -35.83 2.95
C ALA A 216 -22.45 -35.71 4.31
N ASN A 217 -22.46 -34.51 4.89
CA ASN A 217 -23.15 -34.22 6.14
C ASN A 217 -24.68 -34.31 6.00
N ASP A 218 -25.25 -33.77 4.92
CA ASP A 218 -26.68 -33.94 4.58
C ASP A 218 -27.07 -35.42 4.46
N THR A 219 -26.18 -36.23 3.85
CA THR A 219 -26.37 -37.68 3.73
C THR A 219 -26.32 -38.37 5.09
N ILE A 220 -25.46 -37.93 6.02
CA ILE A 220 -25.40 -38.42 7.40
C ILE A 220 -26.70 -38.07 8.13
N CYS A 221 -27.16 -36.82 8.08
CA CYS A 221 -28.41 -36.40 8.72
C CYS A 221 -29.64 -37.14 8.16
N ALA A 222 -29.67 -37.45 6.86
CA ALA A 222 -30.70 -38.30 6.28
C ALA A 222 -30.67 -39.74 6.81
N ASN A 223 -29.48 -40.31 7.00
CA ASN A 223 -29.31 -41.64 7.59
C ASN A 223 -29.67 -41.66 9.08
N GLU A 224 -29.33 -40.61 9.84
CA GLU A 224 -29.71 -40.45 11.25
C GLU A 224 -31.24 -40.49 11.42
N LEU A 225 -31.98 -39.73 10.60
CA LEU A 225 -33.44 -39.73 10.60
C LEU A 225 -34.05 -41.11 10.26
N GLU A 226 -33.45 -41.87 9.34
CA GLU A 226 -33.92 -43.23 9.04
C GLU A 226 -33.55 -44.23 10.15
N ILE A 227 -32.41 -44.06 10.84
CA ILE A 227 -32.06 -44.83 12.05
C ILE A 227 -33.07 -44.56 13.17
N GLU A 228 -33.46 -43.30 13.41
CA GLU A 228 -34.51 -42.94 14.37
C GLU A 228 -35.85 -43.58 13.99
N ARG A 229 -36.22 -43.55 12.70
CA ARG A 229 -37.44 -44.18 12.18
C ARG A 229 -37.46 -45.69 12.39
N LEU A 230 -36.36 -46.38 12.07
CA LEU A 230 -36.21 -47.82 12.30
C LEU A 230 -36.25 -48.13 13.81
N THR A 231 -35.65 -47.28 14.64
CA THR A 231 -35.69 -47.41 16.11
C THR A 231 -37.11 -47.30 16.65
N MET A 232 -37.91 -46.34 16.18
CA MET A 232 -39.34 -46.25 16.53
C MET A 232 -40.09 -47.52 16.13
N ARG A 233 -39.88 -48.03 14.91
CA ARG A 233 -40.55 -49.25 14.42
C ARG A 233 -40.13 -50.51 15.19
N VAL A 234 -38.88 -50.59 15.64
CA VAL A 234 -38.41 -51.66 16.54
C VAL A 234 -39.09 -51.55 17.91
N ASN A 235 -39.24 -50.35 18.47
CA ASN A 235 -39.94 -50.13 19.74
C ASN A 235 -41.43 -50.52 19.64
N ASP A 236 -42.11 -50.18 18.54
CA ASP A 236 -43.49 -50.61 18.27
C ASP A 236 -43.60 -52.14 18.21
N LEU A 237 -42.66 -52.81 17.52
CA LEU A 237 -42.60 -54.27 17.45
C LEU A 237 -42.33 -54.91 18.81
N ILE A 238 -41.44 -54.33 19.62
CA ILE A 238 -41.20 -54.77 21.02
C ILE A 238 -42.49 -54.61 21.85
N GLY A 239 -43.19 -53.48 21.74
CA GLY A 239 -44.46 -53.25 22.43
C GLY A 239 -45.54 -54.27 22.04
N THR A 240 -45.71 -54.55 20.74
CA THR A 240 -46.65 -55.58 20.27
C THR A 240 -46.26 -56.99 20.73
N ASN A 241 -44.98 -57.35 20.71
CA ASN A 241 -44.50 -58.64 21.23
C ASN A 241 -44.75 -58.78 22.74
N MET A 242 -44.55 -57.72 23.53
CA MET A 242 -44.88 -57.73 24.96
C MET A 242 -46.38 -57.96 25.20
N ASN A 243 -47.25 -57.32 24.43
CA ASN A 243 -48.69 -57.55 24.51
C ASN A 243 -49.08 -59.00 24.16
N ILE A 244 -48.50 -59.55 23.08
CA ILE A 244 -48.73 -60.94 22.65
C ILE A 244 -48.27 -61.93 23.74
N LEU A 245 -47.09 -61.70 24.33
CA LEU A 245 -46.56 -62.54 25.41
C LEU A 245 -47.44 -62.48 26.66
N GLN A 246 -47.96 -61.30 27.01
CA GLN A 246 -48.89 -61.13 28.13
C GLN A 246 -50.24 -61.82 27.86
N GLU A 247 -50.78 -61.73 26.64
CA GLU A 247 -51.96 -62.50 26.24
C GLU A 247 -51.73 -64.01 26.28
N GLN A 248 -50.55 -64.47 25.86
CA GLN A 248 -50.19 -65.89 25.92
C GLN A 248 -50.16 -66.39 27.37
N GLN A 249 -49.52 -65.64 28.28
CA GLN A 249 -49.52 -65.97 29.71
C GLN A 249 -50.94 -66.05 30.28
N GLN A 250 -51.82 -65.10 29.95
CA GLN A 250 -53.23 -65.14 30.37
C GLN A 250 -54.00 -66.35 29.80
N LYS A 251 -53.66 -66.80 28.58
CA LYS A 251 -54.27 -67.99 27.96
C LYS A 251 -53.77 -69.28 28.64
N GLU A 252 -52.49 -69.35 28.99
CA GLU A 252 -51.90 -70.46 29.76
C GLU A 252 -52.46 -70.56 31.18
N ASP A 253 -52.66 -69.42 31.86
CA ASP A 253 -53.25 -69.41 33.20
C ASP A 253 -54.73 -69.86 33.19
N LYS A 254 -55.52 -69.40 32.20
CA LYS A 254 -56.90 -69.88 31.99
C LYS A 254 -56.96 -71.36 31.60
N LEU A 255 -56.02 -71.85 30.81
CA LEU A 255 -55.90 -73.27 30.50
C LEU A 255 -55.65 -74.08 31.77
N ARG A 256 -54.70 -73.64 32.60
CA ARG A 256 -54.37 -74.25 33.91
C ARG A 256 -55.54 -74.24 34.89
N GLU A 257 -56.39 -73.22 34.87
CA GLU A 257 -57.64 -73.18 35.64
C GLU A 257 -58.67 -74.19 35.09
N SER A 258 -58.83 -74.27 33.78
CA SER A 258 -59.69 -75.26 33.12
C SER A 258 -59.23 -76.70 33.37
N GLU A 259 -57.92 -76.96 33.39
CA GLU A 259 -57.34 -78.27 33.71
C GLU A 259 -57.67 -78.70 35.15
N LYS A 260 -57.51 -77.81 36.13
CA LYS A 260 -57.90 -78.07 37.54
C LYS A 260 -59.40 -78.36 37.68
N LEU A 261 -60.25 -77.63 36.96
CA LEU A 261 -61.70 -77.87 36.97
C LEU A 261 -62.03 -79.24 36.35
N LEU A 262 -61.34 -79.62 35.28
CA LEU A 262 -61.52 -80.92 34.62
C LEU A 262 -61.03 -82.07 35.52
N GLU A 263 -59.93 -81.90 36.24
CA GLU A 263 -59.45 -82.84 37.26
C GLU A 263 -60.46 -83.00 38.41
N ALA A 264 -61.01 -81.90 38.94
CA ALA A 264 -62.07 -81.95 39.95
C ALA A 264 -63.32 -82.70 39.46
N LEU A 265 -63.78 -82.43 38.23
CA LEU A 265 -64.91 -83.15 37.61
C LEU A 265 -64.58 -84.64 37.36
N GLN A 266 -63.31 -85.00 37.14
CA GLN A 266 -62.90 -86.41 37.07
C GLN A 266 -62.94 -87.09 38.44
N GLU A 267 -62.56 -86.41 39.52
CA GLU A 267 -62.71 -86.95 40.88
C GLU A 267 -64.18 -87.08 41.29
N GLU A 268 -65.02 -86.07 41.06
CA GLU A 268 -66.48 -86.19 41.26
C GLU A 268 -67.07 -87.36 40.48
N LYS A 269 -66.66 -87.56 39.22
CA LYS A 269 -67.07 -88.72 38.40
C LYS A 269 -66.61 -90.05 39.00
N LYS A 270 -65.41 -90.12 39.60
CA LYS A 270 -64.91 -91.33 40.29
C LYS A 270 -65.73 -91.59 41.56
N GLU A 271 -66.02 -90.57 42.35
CA GLU A 271 -66.82 -90.66 43.59
C GLU A 271 -68.27 -91.05 43.31
N LEU A 272 -68.91 -90.45 42.31
CA LEU A 272 -70.24 -90.84 41.83
C LEU A 272 -70.26 -92.29 41.34
N LYS A 273 -69.22 -92.74 40.63
CA LYS A 273 -69.10 -94.14 40.18
C LYS A 273 -68.92 -95.10 41.37
N ALA A 274 -68.14 -94.73 42.38
CA ALA A 274 -68.00 -95.51 43.61
C ALA A 274 -69.31 -95.58 44.41
N SER A 275 -70.04 -94.46 44.47
CA SER A 275 -71.37 -94.37 45.10
C SER A 275 -72.41 -95.23 44.37
N LEU A 276 -72.43 -95.21 43.05
CA LEU A 276 -73.27 -96.09 42.22
C LEU A 276 -72.92 -97.56 42.47
N GLN A 277 -71.63 -97.91 42.47
CA GLN A 277 -71.17 -99.28 42.74
C GLN A 277 -71.55 -99.75 44.17
N SER A 278 -71.53 -98.83 45.15
CA SER A 278 -72.01 -99.07 46.51
C SER A 278 -73.53 -99.29 46.56
N GLN A 279 -74.32 -98.49 45.84
CA GLN A 279 -75.76 -98.73 45.68
C GLN A 279 -76.05 -100.05 44.96
N GLU A 280 -75.29 -100.42 43.93
CA GLU A 280 -75.40 -101.73 43.28
C GLU A 280 -75.06 -102.88 44.23
N ASN A 281 -74.08 -102.71 45.12
CA ASN A 281 -73.78 -103.67 46.19
C ASN A 281 -74.98 -103.81 47.13
N LEU A 282 -75.53 -102.69 47.63
CA LEU A 282 -76.71 -102.69 48.51
C LEU A 282 -77.95 -103.29 47.83
N ILE A 283 -78.16 -103.04 46.53
CA ILE A 283 -79.24 -103.66 45.74
C ILE A 283 -78.99 -105.15 45.57
N ARG A 284 -77.74 -105.59 45.37
CA ARG A 284 -77.37 -107.02 45.32
C ARG A 284 -77.59 -107.68 46.69
N GLU A 285 -77.22 -107.05 47.79
CA GLU A 285 -77.49 -107.53 49.15
C GLU A 285 -78.98 -107.60 49.47
N ALA A 286 -79.77 -106.58 49.08
CA ALA A 286 -81.22 -106.58 49.23
C ALA A 286 -81.89 -107.65 48.35
N ARG A 287 -81.34 -107.96 47.16
CA ARG A 287 -81.76 -109.10 46.33
C ARG A 287 -81.43 -110.42 47.00
N LEU A 288 -80.24 -110.60 47.56
CA LEU A 288 -79.86 -111.79 48.33
C LEU A 288 -80.73 -111.97 49.59
N GLN A 289 -81.09 -110.88 50.28
CA GLN A 289 -82.05 -110.93 51.39
C GLN A 289 -83.46 -111.29 50.90
N LYS A 290 -83.92 -110.73 49.78
CA LYS A 290 -85.19 -111.12 49.15
C LYS A 290 -85.18 -112.60 48.77
N GLU A 291 -84.10 -113.09 48.17
CA GLU A 291 -83.92 -114.50 47.81
C GLU A 291 -83.88 -115.41 49.05
N SER A 292 -83.24 -114.98 50.14
CA SER A 292 -83.27 -115.66 51.44
C SER A 292 -84.67 -115.71 52.08
N LEU A 293 -85.43 -114.61 52.01
CA LEU A 293 -86.83 -114.55 52.44
C LEU A 293 -87.76 -115.35 51.51
N GLN A 294 -87.46 -115.41 50.22
CA GLN A 294 -88.19 -116.16 49.20
C GLN A 294 -87.88 -117.66 49.26
N ALA A 295 -86.66 -118.04 49.68
CA ALA A 295 -86.30 -119.40 50.07
C ALA A 295 -87.03 -119.82 51.35
N ARG A 296 -87.11 -118.94 52.37
CA ARG A 296 -87.97 -119.14 53.56
C ARG A 296 -89.47 -119.26 53.25
N LEU A 297 -89.93 -118.75 52.11
CA LEU A 297 -91.32 -118.83 51.64
C LEU A 297 -91.58 -119.96 50.62
N LYS A 298 -90.56 -120.73 50.23
CA LYS A 298 -90.65 -121.82 49.24
C LYS A 298 -89.88 -123.09 49.64
N ALA A 299 -89.72 -123.33 50.94
CA ALA A 299 -89.01 -124.50 51.47
C ALA A 299 -89.78 -125.22 52.61
N ALA A 300 -91.07 -125.43 52.38
CA ALA A 300 -91.78 -126.62 52.86
C ALA A 300 -92.45 -127.28 51.65
N ASP A 301 -92.40 -128.61 51.62
CA ASP A 301 -93.00 -129.53 50.66
C ASP A 301 -92.40 -129.62 49.23
N PHE A 302 -91.36 -130.48 49.18
CA PHE A 302 -91.00 -131.51 48.18
C PHE A 302 -90.91 -131.15 46.67
N GLN A 303 -89.79 -131.29 45.96
CA GLN A 303 -88.77 -132.38 45.87
C GLN A 303 -89.20 -133.59 45.02
N CYS A 304 -88.79 -133.61 43.74
CA CYS A 304 -88.49 -134.73 42.82
C CYS A 304 -88.58 -134.21 41.36
N THR A 305 -87.82 -134.64 40.33
CA THR A 305 -86.60 -135.48 40.18
C THR A 305 -86.09 -135.36 38.73
N ALA A 306 -84.76 -135.38 38.52
CA ALA A 306 -83.98 -136.05 37.43
C ALA A 306 -84.34 -135.80 35.92
N GLU A 307 -83.49 -135.93 34.88
CA GLU A 307 -82.10 -136.41 34.63
C GLU A 307 -81.43 -135.44 33.61
N ALA A 308 -80.17 -134.99 33.74
CA ALA A 308 -78.89 -135.52 33.18
C ALA A 308 -78.81 -135.68 31.63
N PRO A 309 -77.61 -135.68 30.98
CA PRO A 309 -76.24 -135.24 31.35
C PRO A 309 -75.64 -134.23 30.29
N ARG A 310 -74.39 -133.72 30.25
CA ARG A 310 -73.02 -134.30 30.40
C ARG A 310 -71.93 -133.24 30.68
N LEU A 311 -70.81 -133.75 31.19
CA LEU A 311 -69.46 -133.16 31.47
C LEU A 311 -68.64 -132.88 30.17
N PRO A 312 -67.34 -132.45 30.17
CA PRO A 312 -66.38 -132.27 31.28
C PRO A 312 -65.46 -131.01 31.29
N ALA A 313 -64.69 -130.95 32.38
CA ALA A 313 -63.51 -130.13 32.71
C ALA A 313 -62.40 -129.97 31.65
N GLY A 314 -61.43 -129.07 31.91
CA GLY A 314 -60.09 -129.17 31.30
C GLY A 314 -59.21 -127.93 31.37
N SER A 315 -58.20 -127.96 32.23
CA SER A 315 -57.09 -127.01 32.40
C SER A 315 -56.10 -126.91 31.22
N GLN A 316 -55.54 -125.70 31.02
CA GLN A 316 -54.16 -125.35 30.59
C GLN A 316 -53.55 -125.81 29.22
N VAL A 317 -52.89 -124.82 28.57
CA VAL A 317 -51.56 -124.87 27.90
C VAL A 317 -51.40 -125.24 26.40
N GLU A 318 -50.72 -124.30 25.69
CA GLU A 318 -49.87 -124.35 24.47
C GLU A 318 -50.33 -124.75 23.02
N LYS A 319 -49.96 -123.83 22.08
CA LYS A 319 -49.37 -124.00 20.71
C LYS A 319 -50.16 -124.70 19.57
N LYS A 320 -50.35 -124.00 18.43
CA LYS A 320 -49.53 -124.01 17.17
C LYS A 320 -50.35 -123.61 15.89
N GLU A 321 -49.75 -122.76 15.03
CA GLU A 321 -49.81 -122.63 13.54
C GLU A 321 -51.12 -122.95 12.76
N VAL A 322 -51.60 -122.15 11.78
CA VAL A 322 -51.03 -121.86 10.43
C VAL A 322 -51.77 -120.65 9.76
N CYS A 323 -51.15 -119.98 8.77
CA CYS A 323 -51.68 -118.86 7.95
C CYS A 323 -52.88 -119.23 7.02
N PRO A 324 -53.66 -118.26 6.50
CA PRO A 324 -53.27 -117.36 5.39
C PRO A 324 -53.35 -115.87 5.81
N GLY A 325 -52.81 -114.87 5.12
CA GLY A 325 -52.26 -114.77 3.75
C GLY A 325 -52.77 -113.46 3.10
N GLN A 326 -51.90 -112.74 2.38
CA GLN A 326 -52.16 -111.47 1.67
C GLN A 326 -52.42 -110.21 2.56
N GLY A 327 -51.53 -109.21 2.49
CA GLY A 327 -51.76 -107.87 3.07
C GLY A 327 -50.50 -107.02 3.34
N ASP A 328 -49.34 -107.64 3.51
CA ASP A 328 -48.14 -107.00 4.10
C ASP A 328 -47.07 -106.54 3.10
N LEU A 329 -47.43 -106.33 1.83
CA LEU A 329 -46.54 -105.73 0.83
C LEU A 329 -46.85 -104.24 0.61
N ASP A 330 -48.12 -103.85 0.47
CA ASP A 330 -48.49 -102.45 0.18
C ASP A 330 -48.19 -101.50 1.34
N SER A 331 -48.25 -101.98 2.60
CA SER A 331 -47.86 -101.20 3.79
C SER A 331 -46.36 -100.90 3.81
N VAL A 332 -45.53 -101.92 3.53
CA VAL A 332 -44.07 -101.80 3.50
C VAL A 332 -43.61 -101.01 2.28
N LEU A 333 -44.25 -101.17 1.12
CA LEU A 333 -44.01 -100.36 -0.08
C LEU A 333 -44.37 -98.89 0.16
N SER A 334 -45.52 -98.58 0.75
CA SER A 334 -45.90 -97.20 1.08
C SER A 334 -44.93 -96.55 2.08
N GLN A 335 -44.38 -97.34 3.00
CA GLN A 335 -43.37 -96.88 3.96
C GLN A 335 -42.01 -96.66 3.30
N LEU A 336 -41.65 -97.50 2.32
CA LEU A 336 -40.42 -97.39 1.52
C LEU A 336 -40.47 -96.20 0.55
N ASP A 337 -41.60 -95.99 -0.13
CA ASP A 337 -41.83 -94.85 -1.03
C ASP A 337 -41.83 -93.51 -0.28
N PHE A 338 -42.34 -93.48 0.96
CA PHE A 338 -42.22 -92.30 1.83
C PHE A 338 -40.76 -92.05 2.25
N THR A 339 -39.97 -93.09 2.55
CA THR A 339 -38.54 -92.90 2.81
C THR A 339 -37.76 -92.46 1.57
N HIS A 340 -38.08 -92.98 0.38
CA HIS A 340 -37.43 -92.61 -0.88
C HIS A 340 -37.72 -91.15 -1.27
N THR A 341 -38.96 -90.70 -1.14
CA THR A 341 -39.32 -89.29 -1.39
C THR A 341 -38.73 -88.32 -0.37
N SER A 342 -38.59 -88.76 0.90
CA SER A 342 -37.86 -88.01 1.94
C SER A 342 -36.36 -87.93 1.65
N GLU A 343 -35.75 -89.01 1.14
CA GLU A 343 -34.34 -89.06 0.74
C GLU A 343 -34.06 -88.15 -0.47
N GLU A 344 -34.91 -88.19 -1.51
CA GLU A 344 -34.82 -87.28 -2.66
C GLU A 344 -34.93 -85.81 -2.26
N LEU A 345 -35.86 -85.46 -1.37
CA LEU A 345 -36.00 -84.09 -0.84
C LEU A 345 -34.76 -83.65 -0.05
N LEU A 346 -34.19 -84.52 0.78
CA LEU A 346 -32.95 -84.23 1.51
C LEU A 346 -31.77 -84.07 0.55
N GLN A 347 -31.69 -84.86 -0.51
CA GLN A 347 -30.59 -84.78 -1.47
C GLN A 347 -30.69 -83.55 -2.39
N ALA A 348 -31.92 -83.12 -2.73
CA ALA A 348 -32.18 -81.84 -3.38
C ALA A 348 -31.84 -80.64 -2.47
N GLU A 349 -32.13 -80.74 -1.17
CA GLU A 349 -31.78 -79.71 -0.20
C GLU A 349 -30.27 -79.62 0.04
N VAL A 350 -29.56 -80.75 0.09
CA VAL A 350 -28.08 -80.79 0.15
C VAL A 350 -27.47 -80.11 -1.07
N THR A 351 -27.88 -80.47 -2.30
CA THR A 351 -27.36 -79.82 -3.52
C THR A 351 -27.70 -78.33 -3.60
N ARG A 352 -28.87 -77.90 -3.09
CA ARG A 352 -29.24 -76.49 -2.95
C ARG A 352 -28.34 -75.75 -1.96
N LEU A 353 -28.02 -76.37 -0.81
CA LEU A 353 -27.14 -75.82 0.21
C LEU A 353 -25.68 -75.78 -0.25
N GLU A 354 -25.20 -76.80 -0.98
CA GLU A 354 -23.88 -76.82 -1.63
C GLU A 354 -23.74 -75.67 -2.63
N GLY A 355 -24.73 -75.48 -3.53
CA GLY A 355 -24.73 -74.35 -4.47
C GLY A 355 -24.78 -72.98 -3.76
N SER A 356 -25.50 -72.88 -2.63
CA SER A 356 -25.51 -71.68 -1.81
C SER A 356 -24.16 -71.43 -1.11
N LEU A 357 -23.48 -72.48 -0.66
CA LEU A 357 -22.16 -72.40 -0.02
C LEU A 357 -21.07 -72.03 -1.03
N GLU A 358 -21.12 -72.60 -2.24
CA GLU A 358 -20.20 -72.27 -3.34
C GLU A 358 -20.36 -70.80 -3.77
N SER A 359 -21.60 -70.31 -3.83
CA SER A 359 -21.92 -68.89 -4.06
C SER A 359 -21.34 -67.97 -2.97
N VAL A 360 -21.54 -68.30 -1.69
CA VAL A 360 -20.98 -67.52 -0.55
C VAL A 360 -19.44 -67.62 -0.50
N SER A 361 -18.86 -68.76 -0.89
CA SER A 361 -17.42 -68.95 -1.06
C SER A 361 -16.85 -68.06 -2.17
N ALA A 362 -17.56 -67.95 -3.30
CA ALA A 362 -17.18 -67.07 -4.41
C ALA A 362 -17.25 -65.59 -4.03
N THR A 363 -18.33 -65.14 -3.38
CA THR A 363 -18.45 -63.73 -2.94
C THR A 363 -17.42 -63.39 -1.85
N CYS A 364 -17.11 -64.32 -0.93
CA CYS A 364 -16.06 -64.13 0.07
C CYS A 364 -14.67 -63.97 -0.57
N LYS A 365 -14.34 -64.76 -1.61
CA LYS A 365 -13.10 -64.61 -2.40
C LYS A 365 -13.04 -63.26 -3.11
N GLN A 366 -14.14 -62.83 -3.74
CA GLN A 366 -14.22 -61.53 -4.41
C GLN A 366 -14.01 -60.37 -3.43
N LEU A 367 -14.73 -60.35 -2.31
CA LEU A 367 -14.56 -59.36 -1.24
C LEU A 367 -13.12 -59.34 -0.68
N SER A 368 -12.48 -60.51 -0.53
CA SER A 368 -11.08 -60.58 -0.10
C SER A 368 -10.10 -60.03 -1.15
N GLN A 369 -10.42 -60.13 -2.44
CA GLN A 369 -9.61 -59.53 -3.50
C GLN A 369 -9.80 -58.01 -3.55
N GLU A 370 -11.05 -57.53 -3.53
CA GLU A 370 -11.37 -56.10 -3.50
C GLU A 370 -10.73 -55.39 -2.28
N LEU A 371 -10.72 -56.05 -1.11
CA LEU A 371 -10.04 -55.57 0.08
C LEU A 371 -8.51 -55.46 -0.11
N MET A 372 -7.88 -56.41 -0.81
CA MET A 372 -6.45 -56.36 -1.13
C MET A 372 -6.13 -55.22 -2.10
N GLU A 373 -6.94 -55.05 -3.13
CA GLU A 373 -6.78 -53.97 -4.12
C GLU A 373 -6.92 -52.59 -3.44
N LYS A 374 -7.91 -52.42 -2.56
CA LYS A 374 -8.08 -51.20 -1.76
C LYS A 374 -6.95 -50.96 -0.76
N TYR A 375 -6.35 -52.01 -0.21
CA TYR A 375 -5.17 -51.89 0.66
C TYR A 375 -3.94 -51.37 -0.12
N GLU A 376 -3.67 -51.87 -1.32
CA GLU A 376 -2.54 -51.38 -2.13
C GLU A 376 -2.80 -50.00 -2.76
N GLU A 377 -4.06 -49.63 -3.05
CA GLU A 377 -4.43 -48.24 -3.38
C GLU A 377 -4.14 -47.28 -2.22
N LEU A 378 -4.57 -47.63 -0.99
CA LEU A 378 -4.36 -46.82 0.21
C LEU A 378 -2.85 -46.57 0.46
N LYS A 379 -2.04 -47.62 0.32
CA LYS A 379 -0.58 -47.58 0.48
C LYS A 379 0.12 -46.70 -0.56
N LYS A 380 -0.34 -46.69 -1.82
CA LYS A 380 0.15 -45.74 -2.84
C LYS A 380 -0.21 -44.30 -2.49
N MET A 381 -1.44 -44.08 -2.01
CA MET A 381 -1.91 -42.75 -1.60
C MET A 381 -1.17 -42.24 -0.34
N GLU A 382 -0.76 -43.12 0.57
CA GLU A 382 0.09 -42.80 1.71
C GLU A 382 1.48 -42.32 1.27
N ILE A 383 2.10 -42.97 0.28
CA ILE A 383 3.39 -42.55 -0.31
C ILE A 383 3.28 -41.13 -0.90
N HIS A 384 2.27 -40.88 -1.73
CA HIS A 384 2.05 -39.53 -2.31
C HIS A 384 1.78 -38.46 -1.23
N ASN A 385 1.04 -38.79 -0.17
CA ASN A 385 0.86 -37.87 0.97
C ASN A 385 2.19 -37.54 1.68
N ASN A 386 3.13 -38.49 1.75
CA ASN A 386 4.46 -38.24 2.30
C ASN A 386 5.34 -37.40 1.36
N GLU A 387 5.21 -37.57 0.04
CA GLU A 387 5.86 -36.72 -0.97
C GLU A 387 5.36 -35.26 -0.88
N TYR A 388 4.04 -35.04 -0.90
CA TYR A 388 3.46 -33.70 -0.73
C TYR A 388 3.83 -33.08 0.62
N ARG A 389 3.88 -33.86 1.71
CA ARG A 389 4.34 -33.37 3.02
C ARG A 389 5.81 -32.90 2.99
N ALA A 390 6.68 -33.60 2.27
CA ALA A 390 8.08 -33.22 2.09
C ALA A 390 8.22 -31.95 1.23
N GLU A 391 7.45 -31.83 0.15
CA GLU A 391 7.43 -30.64 -0.70
C GLU A 391 6.89 -29.41 0.04
N ILE A 392 5.78 -29.55 0.78
CA ILE A 392 5.24 -28.48 1.66
C ILE A 392 6.30 -28.03 2.68
N LYS A 393 7.10 -28.96 3.25
CA LYS A 393 8.19 -28.60 4.15
C LYS A 393 9.28 -27.80 3.44
N LYS A 394 9.71 -28.24 2.25
CA LYS A 394 10.71 -27.57 1.42
C LYS A 394 10.28 -26.16 1.01
N LEU A 395 9.02 -25.99 0.60
CA LEU A 395 8.45 -24.69 0.22
C LEU A 395 8.39 -23.73 1.42
N LYS A 396 7.98 -24.21 2.61
CA LYS A 396 8.00 -23.41 3.85
C LYS A 396 9.41 -22.94 4.22
N GLU A 397 10.40 -23.80 4.08
CA GLU A 397 11.80 -23.47 4.39
C GLU A 397 12.39 -22.47 3.38
N GLN A 398 12.03 -22.59 2.09
CA GLN A 398 12.36 -21.58 1.07
C GLN A 398 11.72 -20.22 1.36
N ILE A 399 10.43 -20.18 1.73
CA ILE A 399 9.74 -18.93 2.10
C ILE A 399 10.47 -18.26 3.26
N LEU A 400 10.71 -19.00 4.36
CA LEU A 400 11.42 -18.49 5.54
C LEU A 400 12.82 -17.96 5.20
N GLN A 401 13.56 -18.65 4.34
CA GLN A 401 14.88 -18.19 3.87
C GLN A 401 14.79 -16.90 3.05
N THR A 402 13.77 -16.76 2.19
CA THR A 402 13.56 -15.52 1.43
C THR A 402 13.11 -14.35 2.30
N GLU A 403 12.27 -14.58 3.31
CA GLU A 403 11.87 -13.57 4.31
C GLU A 403 13.07 -13.12 5.15
N GLN A 404 13.95 -14.04 5.56
CA GLN A 404 15.17 -13.71 6.29
C GLN A 404 16.17 -12.93 5.43
N SER A 405 16.31 -13.28 4.16
CA SER A 405 17.15 -12.52 3.22
C SER A 405 16.59 -11.12 2.94
N TYR A 406 15.28 -11.00 2.74
CA TYR A 406 14.59 -9.72 2.51
C TYR A 406 14.67 -8.80 3.73
N SER A 407 14.40 -9.31 4.93
CA SER A 407 14.50 -8.53 6.18
C SER A 407 15.93 -8.06 6.47
N SER A 408 16.94 -8.88 6.17
CA SER A 408 18.36 -8.47 6.24
C SER A 408 18.68 -7.32 5.28
N ALA A 409 18.21 -7.40 4.03
CA ALA A 409 18.39 -6.34 3.04
C ALA A 409 17.65 -5.04 3.44
N LEU A 410 16.42 -5.15 3.96
CA LEU A 410 15.61 -4.03 4.42
C LEU A 410 16.27 -3.30 5.60
N GLU A 411 16.81 -4.04 6.58
CA GLU A 411 17.53 -3.43 7.71
C GLU A 411 18.85 -2.79 7.24
N GLY A 412 19.52 -3.37 6.24
CA GLY A 412 20.66 -2.74 5.54
C GLY A 412 20.31 -1.37 4.95
N MET A 413 19.26 -1.31 4.12
CA MET A 413 18.78 -0.04 3.54
C MET A 413 18.36 0.97 4.62
N LYS A 414 17.73 0.51 5.71
CA LYS A 414 17.33 1.35 6.84
C LYS A 414 18.53 1.92 7.60
N MET A 415 19.61 1.17 7.76
CA MET A 415 20.88 1.68 8.30
C MET A 415 21.51 2.72 7.37
N GLU A 416 21.52 2.48 6.05
CA GLU A 416 22.06 3.40 5.05
C GLU A 416 21.27 4.72 5.01
N ILE A 417 19.93 4.66 4.97
CA ILE A 417 19.07 5.85 5.09
C ILE A 417 19.35 6.60 6.40
N SER A 418 19.53 5.89 7.51
CA SER A 418 19.87 6.49 8.81
C SER A 418 21.29 7.10 8.84
N GLN A 419 22.21 6.62 8.01
CA GLN A 419 23.53 7.22 7.82
C GLN A 419 23.45 8.46 6.93
N LEU A 420 22.87 8.36 5.74
CA LEU A 420 22.70 9.47 4.81
C LEU A 420 21.93 10.63 5.44
N THR A 421 20.92 10.34 6.28
CA THR A 421 20.18 11.35 7.05
C THR A 421 21.10 12.10 8.02
N ARG A 422 21.99 11.40 8.74
CA ARG A 422 22.97 12.04 9.65
C ARG A 422 24.00 12.85 8.87
N GLU A 423 24.50 12.33 7.76
CA GLU A 423 25.46 13.03 6.90
C GLU A 423 24.86 14.30 6.29
N LEU A 424 23.60 14.28 5.85
CA LEU A 424 22.88 15.45 5.34
C LEU A 424 22.77 16.54 6.42
N HIS A 425 22.26 16.20 7.61
CA HIS A 425 22.18 17.16 8.72
C HIS A 425 23.56 17.75 9.09
N GLN A 426 24.62 16.93 9.05
CA GLN A 426 25.98 17.40 9.31
C GLN A 426 26.49 18.35 8.22
N ARG A 427 26.12 18.14 6.95
CA ARG A 427 26.43 19.05 5.84
C ARG A 427 25.67 20.37 5.98
N ASP A 428 24.39 20.34 6.33
CA ASP A 428 23.58 21.56 6.52
C ASP A 428 24.14 22.43 7.65
N ILE A 429 24.52 21.82 8.78
CA ILE A 429 25.22 22.51 9.88
C ILE A 429 26.55 23.13 9.41
N THR A 430 27.29 22.41 8.56
CA THR A 430 28.58 22.88 8.02
C THR A 430 28.39 24.06 7.05
N ILE A 431 27.37 24.01 6.18
CA ILE A 431 27.03 25.08 5.24
C ILE A 431 26.58 26.33 5.99
N ALA A 432 25.64 26.21 6.92
CA ALA A 432 25.18 27.34 7.74
C ALA A 432 26.34 27.97 8.54
N SER A 433 27.26 27.16 9.06
CA SER A 433 28.47 27.65 9.75
C SER A 433 29.41 28.40 8.79
N ALA A 434 29.57 27.92 7.55
CA ALA A 434 30.39 28.59 6.53
C ALA A 434 29.77 29.92 6.07
N GLU A 435 28.44 29.98 5.93
CA GLU A 435 27.72 31.23 5.63
C GLU A 435 27.89 32.27 6.75
N ILE A 436 27.74 31.86 8.01
CA ILE A 436 27.99 32.74 9.17
C ILE A 436 29.43 33.27 9.19
N LEU A 437 30.41 32.41 8.88
CA LEU A 437 31.82 32.83 8.77
C LEU A 437 32.03 33.82 7.61
N SER A 438 31.45 33.57 6.44
CA SER A 438 31.53 34.47 5.27
C SER A 438 30.89 35.84 5.55
N GLN A 439 29.73 35.87 6.19
CA GLN A 439 29.07 37.10 6.63
C GLN A 439 29.94 37.87 7.64
N LEU A 440 30.54 37.16 8.61
CA LEU A 440 31.44 37.76 9.59
C LEU A 440 32.72 38.34 8.95
N GLU A 441 33.27 37.70 7.91
CA GLU A 441 34.40 38.24 7.16
C GLU A 441 34.02 39.48 6.34
N SER A 442 32.84 39.46 5.69
CA SER A 442 32.30 40.63 4.99
C SER A 442 32.14 41.84 5.92
N LEU A 443 31.52 41.64 7.09
CA LEU A 443 31.36 42.69 8.11
C LEU A 443 32.70 43.18 8.68
N LYS A 444 33.72 42.32 8.81
CA LYS A 444 35.08 42.74 9.19
C LYS A 444 35.73 43.60 8.10
N LEU A 445 35.54 43.26 6.83
CA LEU A 445 36.10 44.02 5.71
C LEU A 445 35.40 45.38 5.55
N GLU A 446 34.08 45.43 5.75
CA GLU A 446 33.32 46.68 5.78
C GLU A 446 33.74 47.58 6.96
N ASN A 447 33.90 47.02 8.17
CA ASN A 447 34.42 47.79 9.32
C ASN A 447 35.82 48.37 9.05
N ARG A 448 36.72 47.63 8.40
CA ARG A 448 38.03 48.16 7.98
C ARG A 448 37.87 49.32 7.00
N ARG A 449 37.02 49.17 5.97
CA ARG A 449 36.74 50.23 4.99
C ARG A 449 36.13 51.47 5.66
N LEU A 450 35.22 51.29 6.61
CA LEU A 450 34.64 52.39 7.39
C LEU A 450 35.72 53.10 8.22
N SER A 451 36.57 52.37 8.95
CA SER A 451 37.73 52.96 9.64
C SER A 451 38.66 53.73 8.71
N GLU A 452 38.99 53.21 7.52
CA GLU A 452 39.79 53.93 6.53
C GLU A 452 39.11 55.23 6.06
N THR A 453 37.79 55.23 5.86
CA THR A 453 37.06 56.45 5.50
C THR A 453 37.01 57.47 6.64
N VAL A 454 36.86 57.02 7.89
CA VAL A 454 36.92 57.88 9.08
C VAL A 454 38.31 58.51 9.19
N MET A 455 39.38 57.72 9.10
CA MET A 455 40.76 58.24 9.14
C MET A 455 41.04 59.27 8.03
N LYS A 456 40.52 59.05 6.81
CA LYS A 456 40.64 60.03 5.71
C LYS A 456 39.88 61.33 6.00
N LEU A 457 38.70 61.25 6.60
CA LEU A 457 37.92 62.43 7.00
C LEU A 457 38.57 63.18 8.17
N GLU A 458 39.18 62.48 9.13
CA GLU A 458 39.95 63.07 10.22
C GLU A 458 41.18 63.82 9.70
N LEU A 459 41.93 63.21 8.78
CA LEU A 459 43.07 63.86 8.11
C LEU A 459 42.64 65.10 7.30
N GLY A 460 41.60 64.98 6.46
CA GLY A 460 41.08 66.13 5.71
C GLY A 460 40.53 67.24 6.60
N LEU A 461 39.97 66.91 7.76
CA LEU A 461 39.54 67.90 8.76
C LEU A 461 40.73 68.56 9.46
N HIS A 462 41.86 67.86 9.66
CA HIS A 462 43.09 68.46 10.16
C HIS A 462 43.69 69.41 9.12
N GLU A 463 43.84 68.97 7.88
CA GLU A 463 44.36 69.76 6.76
C GLU A 463 43.53 71.03 6.53
N ALA A 464 42.19 70.94 6.53
CA ALA A 464 41.31 72.10 6.41
C ALA A 464 41.43 73.08 7.60
N LYS A 465 41.66 72.59 8.82
CA LYS A 465 41.93 73.45 9.99
C LYS A 465 43.30 74.12 9.91
N GLU A 466 44.29 73.42 9.39
CA GLU A 466 45.66 73.92 9.22
C GLU A 466 45.73 75.01 8.14
N ILE A 467 45.07 74.79 7.00
CA ILE A 467 44.86 75.82 5.96
C ILE A 467 44.14 77.04 6.54
N SER A 468 42.99 76.84 7.21
CA SER A 468 42.23 77.95 7.80
C SER A 468 42.99 78.71 8.90
N LEU A 469 43.94 78.06 9.58
CA LEU A 469 44.82 78.72 10.55
C LEU A 469 45.95 79.48 9.86
N ALA A 470 46.53 78.92 8.79
CA ALA A 470 47.54 79.59 7.97
C ALA A 470 46.97 80.85 7.30
N ASP A 471 45.79 80.76 6.70
CA ASP A 471 45.06 81.91 6.14
C ASP A 471 44.88 83.01 7.19
N LEU A 472 44.49 82.66 8.43
CA LEU A 472 44.31 83.62 9.51
C LEU A 472 45.64 84.24 9.98
N GLN A 473 46.73 83.47 9.98
CA GLN A 473 48.07 83.97 10.27
C GLN A 473 48.58 84.93 9.19
N GLU A 474 48.38 84.62 7.91
CA GLU A 474 48.75 85.47 6.78
C GLU A 474 47.98 86.80 6.83
N ASN A 475 46.66 86.75 7.03
CA ASN A 475 45.83 87.94 7.24
C ASN A 475 46.30 88.81 8.44
N TYR A 476 46.77 88.18 9.52
CA TYR A 476 47.32 88.90 10.68
C TYR A 476 48.68 89.55 10.36
N ILE A 477 49.55 88.85 9.63
CA ILE A 477 50.84 89.36 9.16
C ILE A 477 50.64 90.56 8.22
N ASP A 478 49.70 90.48 7.28
CA ASP A 478 49.38 91.59 6.37
C ASP A 478 48.83 92.81 7.09
N ALA A 479 47.92 92.62 8.07
CA ALA A 479 47.46 93.70 8.93
C ALA A 479 48.61 94.34 9.73
N LEU A 480 49.56 93.54 10.22
CA LEU A 480 50.73 94.02 10.94
C LEU A 480 51.68 94.80 10.01
N ASN A 481 51.96 94.28 8.81
CA ASN A 481 52.77 94.93 7.79
C ASN A 481 52.17 96.27 7.36
N LYS A 482 50.84 96.33 7.19
CA LYS A 482 50.11 97.55 6.88
C LYS A 482 50.28 98.58 8.00
N LEU A 483 50.05 98.20 9.27
CA LEU A 483 50.28 99.07 10.43
C LEU A 483 51.74 99.55 10.54
N VAL A 484 52.72 98.70 10.21
CA VAL A 484 54.13 99.10 10.15
C VAL A 484 54.38 100.13 9.05
N SER A 485 53.78 99.96 7.86
CA SER A 485 53.90 100.93 6.77
C SER A 485 53.22 102.26 7.10
N GLU A 486 52.05 102.23 7.74
CA GLU A 486 51.36 103.43 8.26
C GLU A 486 52.19 104.12 9.35
N ASN A 487 52.85 103.36 10.25
CA ASN A 487 53.73 103.92 11.27
C ASN A 487 54.99 104.57 10.65
N GLN A 488 55.61 103.94 9.64
CA GLN A 488 56.73 104.51 8.90
C GLN A 488 56.33 105.80 8.16
N GLN A 489 55.14 105.83 7.55
CA GLN A 489 54.61 107.02 6.91
C GLN A 489 54.35 108.13 7.94
N LEU A 490 53.73 107.82 9.08
CA LEU A 490 53.53 108.78 10.18
C LEU A 490 54.85 109.29 10.76
N GLN A 491 55.89 108.47 10.87
CA GLN A 491 57.23 108.92 11.28
C GLN A 491 57.85 109.87 10.27
N LYS A 492 57.66 109.63 8.96
CA LYS A 492 58.11 110.52 7.89
C LYS A 492 57.34 111.84 7.92
N ASP A 493 56.01 111.80 8.04
CA ASP A 493 55.17 113.00 8.15
C ASP A 493 55.50 113.79 9.43
N LEU A 494 55.86 113.11 10.52
CA LEU A 494 56.35 113.74 11.76
C LEU A 494 57.74 114.39 11.58
N LEU A 495 58.62 113.79 10.78
CA LEU A 495 59.91 114.40 10.41
C LEU A 495 59.71 115.64 9.52
N ASP A 496 58.83 115.54 8.52
CA ASP A 496 58.53 116.63 7.59
C ASP A 496 57.80 117.79 8.30
N THR A 497 56.85 117.50 9.19
CA THR A 497 56.22 118.53 10.04
C THR A 497 57.19 119.10 11.07
N LYS A 498 58.12 118.32 11.62
CA LYS A 498 59.20 118.85 12.47
C LYS A 498 60.14 119.77 11.69
N SER A 499 60.48 119.43 10.45
CA SER A 499 61.26 120.28 9.54
C SER A 499 60.50 121.58 9.20
N GLN A 500 59.22 121.50 8.85
CA GLN A 500 58.38 122.68 8.63
C GLN A 500 58.18 123.52 9.90
N LEU A 501 58.10 122.89 11.08
CA LEU A 501 58.05 123.58 12.36
C LEU A 501 59.39 124.24 12.70
N GLU A 502 60.52 123.63 12.35
CA GLU A 502 61.86 124.22 12.52
C GLU A 502 62.06 125.41 11.57
N ILE A 503 61.63 125.29 10.30
CA ILE A 503 61.56 126.42 9.35
C ILE A 503 60.63 127.52 9.89
N SER A 504 59.45 127.16 10.40
CA SER A 504 58.48 128.12 10.97
C SER A 504 59.02 128.77 12.24
N THR A 505 59.74 128.04 13.09
CA THR A 505 60.40 128.53 14.30
C THR A 505 61.55 129.46 13.93
N GLN A 506 62.35 129.12 12.93
CA GLN A 506 63.45 129.95 12.42
C GLN A 506 62.92 131.20 11.69
N MET A 507 61.76 131.12 11.02
CA MET A 507 61.04 132.26 10.48
C MET A 507 60.43 133.13 11.57
N CYS A 508 59.88 132.55 12.64
CA CYS A 508 59.40 133.29 13.81
C CYS A 508 60.57 133.99 14.52
N LYS A 509 61.72 133.33 14.65
CA LYS A 509 62.98 133.90 15.16
C LYS A 509 63.45 135.08 14.30
N LYS A 510 63.51 134.93 12.97
CA LYS A 510 63.79 136.02 12.00
C LYS A 510 62.74 137.15 12.01
N LYS A 511 61.51 136.89 12.47
CA LYS A 511 60.43 137.88 12.58
C LYS A 511 60.47 138.62 13.93
N ILE A 512 60.96 137.97 14.98
CA ILE A 512 61.26 138.56 16.30
C ILE A 512 62.53 139.41 16.23
N ASP A 513 63.58 138.96 15.54
CA ASP A 513 64.87 139.67 15.39
C ASP A 513 64.78 140.98 14.56
N ARG A 514 63.62 141.31 13.97
CA ARG A 514 63.39 142.55 13.20
C ARG A 514 62.53 143.60 13.92
N THR A 515 62.12 143.37 15.17
CA THR A 515 61.43 144.36 16.00
C THR A 515 61.97 144.40 17.43
N PHE A 516 62.90 145.34 17.65
CA PHE A 516 63.36 145.91 18.92
C PHE A 516 64.10 145.03 19.96
N LYS A 517 65.20 145.63 20.44
CA LYS A 517 66.10 145.21 21.54
C LYS A 517 65.61 145.82 22.89
N PRO A 518 66.39 145.77 24.00
CA PRO A 518 66.88 144.60 24.75
C PRO A 518 66.64 144.72 26.28
N THR A 519 66.51 143.62 27.03
CA THR A 519 66.62 143.69 28.51
C THR A 519 67.25 142.44 29.13
N GLN A 520 68.24 142.64 30.01
CA GLN A 520 68.82 141.60 30.86
C GLN A 520 68.12 141.54 32.23
N SER A 521 67.73 140.34 32.65
CA SER A 521 67.62 139.88 34.05
C SER A 521 67.27 138.38 34.05
N ARG A 522 67.55 137.57 35.07
CA ARG A 522 68.63 137.56 36.06
C ARG A 522 68.72 136.11 36.58
N THR A 523 69.94 135.61 36.72
CA THR A 523 70.33 134.32 37.32
C THR A 523 69.53 133.83 38.53
N THR A 524 69.24 132.52 38.53
CA THR A 524 69.56 131.62 39.65
C THR A 524 70.01 130.27 39.09
N GLU A 525 71.23 129.88 39.41
CA GLU A 525 71.75 128.51 39.27
C GLU A 525 71.06 127.60 40.31
N PHE A 526 70.91 126.30 40.03
CA PHE A 526 71.13 125.26 41.06
C PHE A 526 71.44 123.90 40.43
N LYS A 527 72.75 123.64 40.34
CA LYS A 527 73.47 122.36 40.54
C LYS A 527 72.90 121.07 39.93
N GLU A 528 73.72 120.48 39.05
CA GLU A 528 73.86 119.04 38.95
C GLU A 528 74.16 118.42 40.33
N THR A 529 73.52 117.30 40.64
CA THR A 529 74.09 116.25 41.51
C THR A 529 73.63 114.90 40.99
N GLU A 530 74.56 113.96 40.89
CA GLU A 530 74.34 112.57 40.51
C GLU A 530 73.38 111.87 41.48
N PHE A 531 72.70 110.81 41.03
CA PHE A 531 72.67 109.51 41.74
C PHE A 531 71.99 108.42 40.87
N LYS A 532 72.79 107.46 40.40
CA LYS A 532 72.38 106.05 40.19
C LYS A 532 72.74 105.28 41.48
N PRO A 533 72.36 103.99 41.68
CA PRO A 533 71.19 103.22 41.21
C PRO A 533 70.49 102.46 42.36
N THR A 534 69.35 101.80 42.11
CA THR A 534 68.86 100.48 42.64
C THR A 534 67.38 100.35 42.26
N HIS A 535 66.81 99.24 41.77
CA HIS A 535 66.84 97.81 42.13
C HIS A 535 65.88 97.41 43.27
N SER A 536 64.68 96.98 42.88
CA SER A 536 63.84 95.98 43.56
C SER A 536 62.85 95.42 42.51
N GLN A 537 63.00 94.16 42.09
CA GLN A 537 62.40 92.94 42.65
C GLN A 537 60.90 92.80 42.29
N ARG A 538 60.53 91.77 41.49
CA ARG A 538 60.06 90.43 41.93
C ARG A 538 58.75 90.52 42.74
N ARG A 539 57.67 89.78 42.44
CA ARG A 539 57.61 88.35 42.03
C ARG A 539 56.29 88.05 41.24
N PRO A 540 56.01 86.78 40.80
CA PRO A 540 54.97 86.48 39.81
C PRO A 540 53.57 86.27 40.39
N GLY A 541 52.56 86.35 39.52
CA GLY A 541 51.23 85.78 39.75
C GLY A 541 51.10 84.40 39.08
N GLU A 542 51.28 83.34 39.89
CA GLU A 542 50.63 82.05 39.61
C GLU A 542 49.20 82.05 40.20
N ALA A 543 48.45 80.97 39.92
CA ALA A 543 47.08 80.63 40.36
C ALA A 543 45.99 81.05 39.35
N LYS A 544 45.47 80.13 38.54
CA LYS A 544 44.58 78.96 38.83
C LYS A 544 43.09 79.34 38.69
N ALA A 545 42.35 78.36 38.17
CA ALA A 545 40.90 78.18 38.16
C ALA A 545 40.11 79.02 39.19
N GLU A 546 38.92 79.54 38.86
CA GLU A 546 37.74 78.68 38.65
C GLU A 546 36.60 79.30 37.82
N HIS A 547 35.67 78.41 37.47
CA HIS A 547 34.37 78.62 36.84
C HIS A 547 33.63 79.94 37.16
N TYR A 548 33.02 80.53 36.13
CA TYR A 548 31.60 80.87 36.20
C TYR A 548 30.84 80.39 34.97
N LYS A 549 29.79 79.61 35.23
CA LYS A 549 28.86 79.02 34.26
C LYS A 549 27.53 79.78 34.37
N ALA A 550 27.03 80.34 33.27
CA ALA A 550 25.61 80.68 33.09
C ALA A 550 25.36 80.95 31.59
N GLY A 551 24.32 80.42 30.94
CA GLY A 551 23.38 79.40 31.41
C GLY A 551 22.15 79.34 30.52
N LEU A 552 21.69 78.14 30.18
CA LEU A 552 20.28 77.86 29.88
C LEU A 552 19.93 76.55 30.60
N HIS A 553 19.09 76.65 31.62
CA HIS A 553 18.56 75.52 32.37
C HIS A 553 17.14 75.15 31.86
N PRO A 554 16.68 73.90 32.08
CA PRO A 554 15.37 73.42 31.65
C PRO A 554 14.32 73.69 32.75
N PRO A 555 13.12 73.10 32.62
CA PRO A 555 12.49 72.46 33.77
C PRO A 555 12.24 70.95 33.56
N ARG A 556 12.17 70.25 34.69
CA ARG A 556 11.95 68.81 34.88
C ARG A 556 10.62 68.61 35.59
N GLY A 557 9.83 67.59 35.22
CA GLY A 557 8.62 67.19 35.95
C GLY A 557 7.99 65.90 35.44
N GLN A 558 8.06 64.83 36.23
CA GLN A 558 7.24 63.59 36.15
C GLN A 558 6.02 63.76 37.12
N PRO A 559 5.13 62.77 37.44
CA PRO A 559 5.08 61.33 37.11
C PRO A 559 3.66 60.72 36.88
N ALA A 560 3.54 59.38 36.99
CA ALA A 560 2.34 58.53 37.20
C ALA A 560 1.38 58.30 36.00
N ASP A 561 0.73 57.14 35.77
CA ASP A 561 0.79 55.75 36.30
C ASP A 561 0.37 54.78 35.14
N SER A 562 0.92 53.57 34.93
CA SER A 562 0.64 52.26 35.58
C SER A 562 -0.82 51.76 35.39
N PRO A 563 -1.16 50.45 35.34
CA PRO A 563 -0.38 49.18 35.42
C PRO A 563 -0.53 48.31 34.12
N GLU A 564 -0.15 47.03 33.92
CA GLU A 564 0.81 46.04 34.50
C GLU A 564 1.13 44.95 33.40
N PRO A 565 2.06 43.99 33.60
CA PRO A 565 2.51 43.02 32.59
C PRO A 565 1.95 41.58 32.75
N LEU A 566 2.18 40.71 31.75
CA LEU A 566 2.53 39.30 31.99
C LEU A 566 3.16 38.63 30.73
N ALA A 567 3.94 37.58 30.94
CA ALA A 567 4.78 36.94 29.92
C ALA A 567 4.43 35.45 29.68
N ARG A 568 4.67 34.97 28.44
CA ARG A 568 5.12 33.62 28.00
C ARG A 568 5.23 33.65 26.45
N VAL A 569 6.36 33.34 25.81
CA VAL A 569 6.95 31.99 25.58
C VAL A 569 5.94 31.12 24.81
N LEU A 570 6.14 30.81 23.51
CA LEU A 570 7.18 29.90 22.97
C LEU A 570 7.74 30.33 21.58
N SER A 571 8.90 29.75 21.23
CA SER A 571 9.65 29.80 19.95
C SER A 571 9.10 28.77 18.90
N PRO A 572 9.80 28.41 17.78
CA PRO A 572 10.79 29.11 16.93
C PRO A 572 10.54 29.00 15.39
N LEU A 573 11.27 29.82 14.62
CA LEU A 573 11.92 29.59 13.30
C LEU A 573 11.61 28.31 12.46
N THR A 574 11.18 28.46 11.19
CA THR A 574 11.94 28.09 9.94
C THR A 574 11.11 28.05 8.63
N SER A 575 11.81 28.37 7.53
CA SER A 575 11.64 28.10 6.08
C SER A 575 10.42 27.35 5.51
N PRO A 576 9.92 27.78 4.34
CA PRO A 576 10.33 27.15 3.06
C PRO A 576 10.86 28.20 2.06
N ILE A 577 11.65 27.88 1.01
CA ILE A 577 11.27 27.13 -0.21
C ILE A 577 12.56 26.67 -0.93
N SER A 578 12.52 25.45 -1.51
CA SER A 578 13.54 24.89 -2.42
C SER A 578 13.16 25.18 -3.90
N PRO A 579 14.11 25.23 -4.87
CA PRO A 579 13.95 26.01 -6.10
C PRO A 579 13.54 25.20 -7.36
N CYS A 580 13.64 25.90 -8.52
CA CYS A 580 13.77 25.41 -9.90
C CYS A 580 12.54 25.45 -10.82
N SER A 581 12.46 26.53 -11.59
CA SER A 581 12.02 26.47 -12.99
C SER A 581 13.14 25.88 -13.86
N SER A 582 12.81 24.96 -14.78
CA SER A 582 13.26 25.02 -16.19
C SER A 582 12.53 23.97 -17.01
N THR A 583 11.90 24.42 -18.09
CA THR A 583 11.22 23.59 -19.10
C THR A 583 12.21 23.13 -20.18
N VAL A 584 12.02 21.91 -20.69
CA VAL A 584 12.70 21.41 -21.90
C VAL A 584 11.63 21.08 -22.95
N SER A 585 11.82 21.60 -24.16
CA SER A 585 10.93 21.36 -25.30
C SER A 585 11.50 20.30 -26.26
N LEU A 586 10.60 19.65 -27.00
CA LEU A 586 10.87 18.55 -27.94
C LEU A 586 11.67 18.98 -29.20
N PRO A 587 12.46 18.09 -29.82
CA PRO A 587 12.99 18.28 -31.17
C PRO A 587 12.02 17.83 -32.27
N SER A 588 12.11 18.46 -33.46
CA SER A 588 11.44 18.05 -34.70
C SER A 588 12.43 17.94 -35.86
N TYR A 589 11.98 17.33 -36.96
CA TYR A 589 12.77 16.76 -38.06
C TYR A 589 13.26 17.74 -39.16
N PHE A 590 14.19 17.24 -39.99
CA PHE A 590 14.65 17.75 -41.31
C PHE A 590 15.51 19.04 -41.30
N LEU A 591 16.52 19.25 -42.16
CA LEU A 591 16.94 18.62 -43.43
C LEU A 591 18.46 18.88 -43.66
N TYR A 592 19.24 17.93 -44.19
CA TYR A 592 20.33 18.21 -45.15
C TYR A 592 20.69 16.91 -45.92
N GLN A 593 21.00 17.05 -47.21
CA GLN A 593 21.18 15.98 -48.19
C GLN A 593 22.54 16.19 -48.87
N THR A 594 23.32 15.12 -49.12
CA THR A 594 23.96 14.79 -50.43
C THR A 594 24.91 13.57 -50.38
N HIS A 595 24.72 12.65 -51.34
CA HIS A 595 25.68 11.71 -51.99
C HIS A 595 26.61 10.82 -51.12
N SER A 596 26.50 9.48 -51.15
CA SER A 596 26.99 8.63 -52.27
C SER A 596 26.51 7.16 -52.18
N LEU A 597 26.55 6.43 -53.30
CA LEU A 597 26.24 4.99 -53.52
C LEU A 597 27.49 4.29 -54.14
N PRO A 598 27.49 2.98 -54.52
CA PRO A 598 27.19 1.77 -53.73
C PRO A 598 28.24 0.62 -53.96
N SER A 599 28.17 -0.47 -53.19
CA SER A 599 28.73 -1.81 -53.52
C SER A 599 27.94 -2.88 -52.73
N THR A 600 27.09 -3.76 -53.28
CA THR A 600 27.22 -4.87 -54.25
C THR A 600 27.63 -6.22 -53.65
N LEU A 601 26.69 -7.18 -53.71
CA LEU A 601 26.87 -8.66 -53.67
C LEU A 601 27.33 -9.25 -52.31
N ASP A 602 27.01 -10.50 -51.96
CA ASP A 602 26.47 -11.60 -52.78
C ASP A 602 25.41 -12.47 -52.05
N MET A 603 24.86 -13.42 -52.81
CA MET A 603 23.72 -14.29 -52.54
C MET A 603 24.16 -15.71 -52.11
N ASN A 604 23.18 -16.58 -51.80
CA ASN A 604 23.26 -18.06 -51.67
C ASN A 604 23.72 -18.64 -50.31
N GLU A 605 23.32 -19.85 -49.90
CA GLU A 605 22.06 -20.63 -50.08
C GLU A 605 22.14 -21.86 -49.14
N ALA A 606 21.05 -22.63 -49.06
CA ALA A 606 21.03 -24.07 -48.76
C ALA A 606 21.13 -24.58 -47.28
N ASN A 607 19.96 -25.04 -46.83
CA ASN A 607 19.68 -26.37 -46.27
C ASN A 607 19.83 -26.67 -44.76
N PHE A 608 18.65 -26.82 -44.16
CA PHE A 608 18.27 -27.81 -43.14
C PHE A 608 19.17 -29.05 -43.01
N SER A 609 19.40 -29.50 -41.78
CA SER A 609 18.95 -30.84 -41.36
C SER A 609 18.88 -31.01 -39.84
N ASP A 610 17.81 -31.62 -39.35
CA ASP A 610 17.75 -32.27 -38.03
C ASP A 610 18.74 -33.45 -37.94
N SER A 611 19.36 -33.66 -36.77
CA SER A 611 19.20 -34.90 -35.98
C SER A 611 20.11 -34.95 -34.73
N VAL A 612 19.59 -35.59 -33.69
CA VAL A 612 20.26 -35.84 -32.38
C VAL A 612 21.30 -36.96 -32.48
N SER A 613 22.48 -36.79 -31.88
CA SER A 613 23.31 -37.89 -31.34
C SER A 613 24.38 -37.38 -30.34
N GLU A 614 24.56 -38.11 -29.24
CA GLU A 614 25.66 -37.92 -28.28
C GLU A 614 26.96 -38.57 -28.77
N SER A 615 28.13 -38.04 -28.40
CA SER A 615 29.19 -38.80 -27.70
C SER A 615 30.46 -37.97 -27.46
N MET A 616 31.27 -38.43 -26.48
CA MET A 616 32.45 -37.76 -25.95
C MET A 616 33.71 -38.08 -26.78
N ASN A 617 34.61 -37.11 -26.97
CA ASN A 617 36.00 -37.26 -26.49
C ASN A 617 36.81 -35.97 -26.59
N ASP A 618 37.74 -35.81 -25.64
CA ASP A 618 38.68 -34.69 -25.53
C ASP A 618 39.89 -34.82 -26.48
N GLN A 619 40.43 -33.68 -26.92
CA GLN A 619 41.89 -33.51 -27.00
C GLN A 619 42.29 -32.03 -26.89
N GLU A 620 43.29 -31.76 -26.05
CA GLU A 620 43.97 -30.46 -25.86
C GLU A 620 44.66 -30.01 -27.18
N GLU A 621 45.02 -28.75 -27.46
CA GLU A 621 45.87 -27.80 -26.69
C GLU A 621 45.78 -26.43 -27.43
N PHE A 622 45.58 -25.25 -26.81
CA PHE A 622 46.63 -24.42 -26.19
C PHE A 622 46.02 -23.22 -25.42
N LEU A 623 46.73 -22.75 -24.39
CA LEU A 623 46.25 -21.79 -23.38
C LEU A 623 46.57 -20.31 -23.69
N SER A 624 45.58 -19.42 -23.52
CA SER A 624 45.66 -18.01 -23.06
C SER A 624 44.23 -17.43 -23.02
N SER A 625 43.66 -16.89 -21.95
CA SER A 625 44.20 -16.45 -20.65
C SER A 625 43.18 -16.69 -19.52
N SER A 626 43.61 -16.61 -18.27
CA SER A 626 42.80 -16.92 -17.08
C SER A 626 41.49 -16.13 -16.93
N SER A 627 40.36 -16.84 -16.87
CA SER A 627 39.13 -16.38 -16.23
C SER A 627 38.71 -17.38 -15.14
N LEU A 628 38.45 -16.89 -13.92
CA LEU A 628 37.99 -17.68 -12.77
C LEU A 628 36.64 -18.37 -13.06
N PRO A 629 36.32 -19.49 -12.38
CA PRO A 629 35.09 -20.25 -12.65
C PRO A 629 33.86 -19.43 -12.23
N VAL A 630 33.08 -19.01 -13.21
CA VAL A 630 31.76 -18.40 -12.99
C VAL A 630 30.79 -19.49 -12.57
N SER A 631 30.02 -19.24 -11.50
CA SER A 631 29.04 -20.18 -10.95
C SER A 631 28.07 -20.72 -12.01
N PRO A 632 27.57 -21.98 -11.90
CA PRO A 632 26.74 -22.61 -12.92
C PRO A 632 25.47 -21.82 -13.33
N LEU A 633 24.89 -21.03 -12.43
CA LEU A 633 23.75 -20.15 -12.74
C LEU A 633 24.11 -19.03 -13.73
N GLY A 634 25.35 -18.53 -13.73
CA GLY A 634 25.78 -17.49 -14.67
C GLY A 634 25.74 -17.97 -16.12
N SER A 635 26.25 -19.19 -16.38
CA SER A 635 26.24 -19.82 -17.70
C SER A 635 24.85 -20.23 -18.20
N ILE A 636 23.88 -20.42 -17.30
CA ILE A 636 22.47 -20.65 -17.67
C ILE A 636 21.80 -19.31 -17.97
N ALA A 637 22.04 -18.28 -17.16
CA ALA A 637 21.46 -16.96 -17.36
C ALA A 637 21.95 -16.28 -18.66
N THR A 638 23.22 -16.41 -19.03
CA THR A 638 23.74 -15.88 -20.31
C THR A 638 23.12 -16.59 -21.51
N ARG A 639 23.05 -17.92 -21.51
CA ARG A 639 22.42 -18.69 -22.60
C ARG A 639 20.94 -18.40 -22.75
N PHE A 640 20.21 -18.23 -21.64
CA PHE A 640 18.80 -17.83 -21.68
C PHE A 640 18.61 -16.41 -22.23
N LEU A 641 19.52 -15.48 -21.91
CA LEU A 641 19.51 -14.13 -22.49
C LEU A 641 19.78 -14.15 -24.00
N GLU A 642 20.78 -14.92 -24.45
CA GLU A 642 21.08 -15.09 -25.88
C GLU A 642 19.91 -15.74 -26.64
N GLU A 643 19.27 -16.77 -26.06
CA GLU A 643 18.11 -17.45 -26.66
C GLU A 643 16.87 -16.54 -26.73
N GLU A 644 16.60 -15.75 -25.68
CA GLU A 644 15.47 -14.81 -25.67
C GLU A 644 15.74 -13.57 -26.53
N GLU A 645 17.00 -13.13 -26.70
CA GLU A 645 17.39 -12.08 -27.66
C GLU A 645 17.22 -12.55 -29.11
N LEU A 646 17.58 -13.81 -29.41
CA LEU A 646 17.35 -14.45 -30.72
C LEU A 646 15.85 -14.59 -31.00
N ARG A 647 15.07 -15.00 -29.99
CA ARG A 647 13.61 -15.12 -30.07
C ARG A 647 12.93 -13.77 -30.26
N SER A 648 13.41 -12.74 -29.58
CA SER A 648 12.94 -11.36 -29.73
C SER A 648 13.17 -10.86 -31.16
N HIS A 649 14.37 -11.06 -31.73
CA HIS A 649 14.66 -10.77 -33.13
C HIS A 649 13.71 -11.50 -34.09
N HIS A 650 13.50 -12.81 -33.90
CA HIS A 650 12.60 -13.58 -34.76
C HIS A 650 11.13 -13.10 -34.68
N ILE A 651 10.67 -12.68 -33.49
CA ILE A 651 9.33 -12.09 -33.33
C ILE A 651 9.26 -10.73 -34.03
N LEU A 652 10.31 -9.90 -33.93
CA LEU A 652 10.40 -8.60 -34.59
C LEU A 652 10.34 -8.76 -36.12
N GLU A 653 11.15 -9.64 -36.70
CA GLU A 653 11.15 -9.94 -38.15
C GLU A 653 9.77 -10.40 -38.63
N ARG A 654 9.07 -11.25 -37.84
CA ARG A 654 7.71 -11.69 -38.18
C ARG A 654 6.67 -10.58 -38.08
N LEU A 655 6.81 -9.66 -37.13
CA LEU A 655 5.96 -8.49 -37.02
C LEU A 655 6.19 -7.53 -38.19
N ASP A 656 7.44 -7.24 -38.55
CA ASP A 656 7.78 -6.38 -39.68
C ASP A 656 7.31 -6.98 -41.01
N ALA A 657 7.52 -8.28 -41.24
CA ALA A 657 6.99 -8.98 -42.41
C ALA A 657 5.45 -8.90 -42.49
N HIS A 658 4.75 -9.05 -41.36
CA HIS A 658 3.30 -8.92 -41.30
C HIS A 658 2.83 -7.47 -41.53
N ILE A 659 3.56 -6.47 -41.02
CA ILE A 659 3.29 -5.05 -41.27
C ILE A 659 3.46 -4.72 -42.75
N GLU A 660 4.50 -5.23 -43.41
CA GLU A 660 4.70 -5.04 -44.85
C GLU A 660 3.65 -5.76 -45.72
N GLU A 661 3.17 -6.94 -45.31
CA GLU A 661 2.02 -7.57 -45.98
C GLU A 661 0.74 -6.73 -45.79
N LEU A 662 0.47 -6.25 -44.57
CA LEU A 662 -0.70 -5.41 -44.29
C LEU A 662 -0.67 -4.10 -45.09
N LYS A 663 0.51 -3.47 -45.22
CA LYS A 663 0.74 -2.33 -46.11
C LYS A 663 0.41 -2.69 -47.55
N ARG A 664 0.93 -3.81 -48.07
CA ARG A 664 0.69 -4.28 -49.44
C ARG A 664 -0.78 -4.58 -49.72
N GLU A 665 -1.48 -5.21 -48.77
CA GLU A 665 -2.93 -5.46 -48.87
C GLU A 665 -3.75 -4.17 -48.81
N SER A 666 -3.38 -3.24 -47.92
CA SER A 666 -4.03 -1.92 -47.85
C SER A 666 -3.83 -1.13 -49.16
N GLU A 667 -2.62 -1.14 -49.73
CA GLU A 667 -2.33 -0.47 -50.99
C GLU A 667 -3.07 -1.14 -52.17
N LYS A 668 -3.10 -2.47 -52.21
CA LYS A 668 -3.89 -3.23 -53.19
C LYS A 668 -5.38 -2.90 -53.10
N THR A 669 -5.91 -2.76 -51.88
CA THR A 669 -7.30 -2.38 -51.62
C THR A 669 -7.56 -0.95 -52.08
N VAL A 670 -6.71 0.01 -51.72
CA VAL A 670 -6.79 1.41 -52.20
C VAL A 670 -6.77 1.45 -53.72
N ARG A 671 -5.81 0.77 -54.38
CA ARG A 671 -5.73 0.69 -55.85
C ARG A 671 -7.00 0.11 -56.49
N GLN A 672 -7.62 -0.91 -55.88
CA GLN A 672 -8.90 -1.49 -56.35
C GLN A 672 -10.08 -0.51 -56.27
N PHE A 673 -10.13 0.34 -55.24
CA PHE A 673 -11.13 1.41 -55.16
C PHE A 673 -10.82 2.58 -56.09
N THR A 674 -9.55 2.94 -56.27
CA THR A 674 -9.11 4.00 -57.20
C THR A 674 -9.31 3.63 -58.68
N THR A 675 -9.41 2.35 -59.04
CA THR A 675 -9.76 1.91 -60.41
C THR A 675 -11.25 1.71 -60.66
N ARG A 676 -12.11 2.01 -59.68
CA ARG A 676 -13.59 1.96 -59.79
C ARG A 676 -14.25 3.36 -59.81
N VAL A 677 -13.43 4.40 -59.90
CA VAL A 677 -13.80 5.81 -60.15
C VAL A 677 -13.27 6.20 -61.53
#